data_AF-A0A5Q3L9X4-F1
#
_entry.id   AF-A0A5Q3L9X4-F1
#
_cell.length_a   1.000
_cell.length_b   1.000
_cell.length_c   1.000
_cell.angle_alpha   90.00
_cell.angle_beta   90.00
_cell.angle_gamma   90.00
#
_symmetry.space_group_name_H-M   'P 1'
#
loop_
_entity.id
_entity.type
_entity.pdbx_description
1 polymer ?
#
loop_
_entity_poly.entity_id
_entity_poly.type
_entity_poly.pdbx_seq_one_letter_code
_entity_poly.pdbx_strand_id
1 'polypeptide(L)'
;MWNRPFFQSSTSPSKIDLDTHLHLETLEDRYLLASDFTIIDINQTPFGSSPTEITQVNGSFFFAANNGLDGRELWVSDGTLAGTQIVKDIGPGNTGSYPEYLTNVNGTLFFTALESSYGISLWKSDGTSAGTQRIQTVTSGYACAPSIEIANVNGTVFFGANSGSYGFELWKSDGTSAGTMLVKDIRAGSSSSYPRDFENVNGTLFFEAFESSYGRELWKSDGTSAGTVLVKDIRAGTSSSSLSYLTNMNGTLFFAANDGSSGSQLWKSDGTSGGTETVVLIQPFDPDPEFLENVNGTLFFAANNGTHGTELWMTDGSSAGTFMVSDIRSGSSSSYPEFLTNVDGTLFFVASDGSSGYELWKSDGTSVGTVLVEDLNPGSESSEPTDLANFNGTLFFSLFTENYGEELWTSNGNSGGTELFKNINEGTRGSFPDDLANVNGTLFFAANDGSYGNELWMTDGTTAGTMLVKDIRSGPANAYPDQLVNVNGTLFFEANDGSNGPELWMSDGTSAGTVLVKDIRAGGSGSFPNDLANVNGTLFFEAREGSTGQELWMSDGTSAGTVLVKDIRSGSLSSYPSQLVNVNGTLFFSAFESSYGRELWKSDGTSAGTVLVANIQAGSSSSSPDDFANVNGTLFFAASISSTGQELWKSDGTSAGTVLVKDIRAGSYGSFPDSLTNVNGTLFFEANDGTSGDALWMSDGTSAGTVKVADFEEANYGVYLDLANVNGTLFFGASTEGFGKELWTSDGTSAGTRLVRDIFGGPRGSYPADFTNMNGTLFFRATDSLRGGELFLLDLTLTPLLVTGSDQGSGEVKVFDSSGTELYNLFPFTEPFTGGIRVATGDINGDGVMDIVTAAGPGGGPRVSVFDSETGLLITGGLADFFAYDPSITVGVFVAVGDVNNDGFDDIITSADAGGGPHIKVFNGQDGSIITEFYAYAPTITVGVRIASGDVDGDGFAEVITAPGPGGGPHVRVFDGMTGLQKEGAATNFFAYDPAFVGGVYIASGDVNNDGFDDIITGAGASGGPHVKVFDSTDFSLIQNFFAYDPSFTGGVRVGSADVNGDFFDDIITTPGPTGGPHTRAFSGVDLADLSNFFAGSPTNFDGLFVAGGLTPEADLPPGPASSPFSSSVVVTPEDTTLEELAPKKSWYDEVDEFYQSAEEIDKLFSGLGIE
;
A
#
# COMPACT_ATOMS: atom_id res chain seq x y z
N MET A 1 6.10 -30.48 -72.62
CA MET A 1 6.01 -31.87 -72.13
C MET A 1 6.05 -31.81 -70.60
N TRP A 2 5.23 -32.51 -69.81
CA TRP A 2 3.95 -33.21 -70.07
C TRP A 2 3.39 -33.72 -68.71
N ASN A 3 2.15 -33.63 -68.23
CA ASN A 3 0.88 -32.88 -68.47
C ASN A 3 0.05 -33.02 -67.14
N ARG A 4 -1.06 -32.32 -66.80
CA ARG A 4 -2.02 -31.43 -67.51
C ARG A 4 -2.61 -30.37 -66.52
N PRO A 5 -3.27 -29.31 -67.00
CA PRO A 5 -4.16 -28.44 -66.23
C PRO A 5 -5.65 -28.84 -66.37
N PHE A 6 -6.58 -28.15 -65.69
CA PHE A 6 -7.86 -27.71 -66.27
C PHE A 6 -8.47 -26.56 -65.44
N PHE A 7 -8.80 -25.46 -66.11
CA PHE A 7 -9.66 -24.36 -65.63
C PHE A 7 -10.99 -24.45 -66.39
N GLN A 8 -12.13 -24.32 -65.72
CA GLN A 8 -13.20 -23.38 -66.13
C GLN A 8 -14.28 -23.19 -65.07
N SER A 9 -15.12 -22.18 -65.26
CA SER A 9 -15.83 -21.43 -64.23
C SER A 9 -17.34 -21.69 -64.15
N SER A 10 -17.91 -21.24 -63.01
CA SER A 10 -19.24 -20.64 -62.84
C SER A 10 -20.50 -21.47 -63.14
N THR A 11 -21.24 -21.81 -62.08
CA THR A 11 -22.68 -21.51 -61.95
C THR A 11 -23.14 -21.72 -60.50
N SER A 12 -23.86 -20.75 -59.94
CA SER A 12 -24.63 -20.84 -58.68
C SER A 12 -26.13 -20.70 -59.01
N PRO A 13 -27.08 -20.94 -58.09
CA PRO A 13 -26.98 -21.56 -56.76
C PRO A 13 -27.94 -22.75 -56.56
N SER A 14 -27.79 -23.49 -55.46
CA SER A 14 -28.89 -24.28 -54.87
C SER A 14 -28.84 -24.22 -53.35
N LYS A 15 -30.01 -23.96 -52.74
CA LYS A 15 -30.25 -23.89 -51.29
C LYS A 15 -29.57 -25.02 -50.50
N ILE A 16 -29.06 -24.66 -49.32
CA ILE A 16 -28.98 -25.54 -48.15
C ILE A 16 -29.58 -24.75 -46.97
N ASP A 17 -30.23 -25.45 -46.05
CA ASP A 17 -31.05 -24.86 -44.98
C ASP A 17 -30.26 -24.07 -43.94
N LEU A 18 -30.94 -23.07 -43.37
CA LEU A 18 -30.61 -22.47 -42.07
C LEU A 18 -31.13 -23.40 -40.99
N ASP A 19 -30.23 -24.00 -40.21
CA ASP A 19 -30.55 -24.56 -38.90
C ASP A 19 -29.42 -24.18 -37.93
N THR A 20 -29.37 -22.89 -37.60
CA THR A 20 -28.48 -22.35 -36.57
C THR A 20 -29.07 -22.70 -35.21
N HIS A 21 -28.54 -23.74 -34.57
CA HIS A 21 -28.67 -23.83 -33.13
C HIS A 21 -27.92 -22.66 -32.51
N LEU A 22 -28.60 -21.91 -31.63
CA LEU A 22 -27.95 -20.95 -30.75
C LEU A 22 -26.97 -21.77 -29.88
N HIS A 23 -25.67 -21.57 -30.07
CA HIS A 23 -24.78 -21.73 -28.93
C HIS A 23 -25.07 -20.53 -28.03
N LEU A 24 -25.60 -20.80 -26.83
CA LEU A 24 -25.22 -19.97 -25.71
C LEU A 24 -23.73 -20.22 -25.53
N GLU A 25 -22.92 -19.19 -25.72
CA GLU A 25 -21.66 -19.09 -25.00
C GLU A 25 -22.03 -19.10 -23.50
N THR A 26 -21.35 -19.95 -22.75
CA THR A 26 -21.33 -19.84 -21.29
C THR A 26 -20.71 -18.51 -20.96
N LEU A 27 -21.44 -17.62 -20.28
CA LEU A 27 -20.80 -16.48 -19.64
C LEU A 27 -19.70 -17.02 -18.73
N GLU A 28 -18.52 -16.42 -18.81
CA GLU A 28 -17.52 -16.59 -17.78
C GLU A 28 -18.02 -15.98 -16.47
N ASP A 29 -17.62 -16.57 -15.34
CA ASP A 29 -18.06 -16.14 -14.01
C ASP A 29 -17.40 -14.81 -13.64
N ARG A 30 -17.98 -13.69 -14.10
CA ARG A 30 -17.40 -12.35 -13.94
C ARG A 30 -17.50 -11.84 -12.49
N TYR A 31 -16.48 -12.09 -11.69
CA TYR A 31 -16.25 -11.29 -10.47
C TYR A 31 -15.90 -9.85 -10.87
N LEU A 32 -16.85 -8.95 -10.62
CA LEU A 32 -16.78 -7.50 -10.82
C LEU A 32 -16.43 -6.81 -9.49
N LEU A 33 -16.34 -5.48 -9.51
CA LEU A 33 -16.32 -4.58 -8.35
C LEU A 33 -16.75 -3.19 -8.85
N ALA A 34 -17.30 -2.35 -7.97
CA ALA A 34 -17.90 -1.04 -8.26
C ALA A 34 -16.96 -0.05 -9.00
N SER A 35 -15.76 0.20 -8.46
CA SER A 35 -14.83 1.17 -9.08
C SER A 35 -14.21 0.60 -10.37
N ASP A 36 -14.38 1.31 -11.49
CA ASP A 36 -13.79 0.99 -12.81
C ASP A 36 -12.95 2.16 -13.35
N PHE A 37 -12.56 2.15 -14.63
CA PHE A 37 -11.37 2.82 -15.15
C PHE A 37 -11.33 4.34 -14.91
N THR A 38 -10.35 4.77 -14.12
CA THR A 38 -10.19 6.19 -13.76
C THR A 38 -9.41 6.94 -14.82
N ILE A 39 -10.10 7.78 -15.63
CA ILE A 39 -9.76 8.29 -16.99
C ILE A 39 -9.95 9.82 -17.14
N ILE A 40 -9.27 10.47 -18.11
CA ILE A 40 -9.66 11.78 -18.68
C ILE A 40 -9.50 11.83 -20.25
N ASP A 41 -9.17 13.00 -20.82
CA ASP A 41 -8.67 13.25 -22.19
C ASP A 41 -7.90 14.60 -22.17
N ILE A 42 -6.90 14.77 -23.05
CA ILE A 42 -6.13 16.02 -23.24
C ILE A 42 -5.72 16.23 -24.71
N ASN A 43 -5.06 15.25 -25.34
CA ASN A 43 -4.42 15.36 -26.66
C ASN A 43 -4.23 13.96 -27.26
N GLN A 44 -4.17 13.88 -28.60
CA GLN A 44 -4.10 12.62 -29.36
C GLN A 44 -3.00 12.70 -30.45
N THR A 45 -1.79 13.06 -30.03
CA THR A 45 -0.63 13.34 -30.89
C THR A 45 0.59 12.51 -30.42
N PRO A 46 0.67 11.21 -30.77
CA PRO A 46 1.21 10.18 -29.86
C PRO A 46 2.72 9.93 -29.94
N PHE A 47 3.42 9.77 -28.80
CA PHE A 47 4.73 9.07 -28.73
C PHE A 47 5.18 8.66 -27.32
N GLY A 48 4.81 9.35 -26.25
CA GLY A 48 5.37 9.18 -24.91
C GLY A 48 5.15 10.38 -23.98
N SER A 49 5.30 10.21 -22.66
CA SER A 49 5.06 11.27 -21.65
C SER A 49 5.65 10.99 -20.27
N SER A 50 5.92 9.74 -19.88
CA SER A 50 5.96 9.35 -18.45
C SER A 50 7.03 10.06 -17.60
N PRO A 51 6.76 10.28 -16.30
CA PRO A 51 7.72 10.73 -15.28
C PRO A 51 8.44 9.56 -14.57
N THR A 52 9.55 9.83 -13.88
CA THR A 52 10.14 8.87 -12.92
C THR A 52 9.63 9.11 -11.50
N GLU A 53 9.61 8.03 -10.71
CA GLU A 53 9.85 7.94 -9.25
C GLU A 53 8.86 8.65 -8.30
N ILE A 54 8.46 9.90 -8.55
CA ILE A 54 7.40 10.74 -7.93
C ILE A 54 7.14 10.60 -6.41
N THR A 55 8.07 10.09 -5.61
CA THR A 55 7.76 9.45 -4.33
C THR A 55 7.17 10.41 -3.28
N GLN A 56 5.85 10.29 -3.05
CA GLN A 56 5.03 11.21 -2.24
C GLN A 56 4.95 12.67 -2.77
N VAL A 57 5.14 12.92 -4.09
CA VAL A 57 4.92 14.21 -4.82
C VAL A 57 5.62 15.42 -4.15
N ASN A 58 5.32 16.74 -4.32
CA ASN A 58 5.96 17.86 -3.53
C ASN A 58 5.11 19.12 -3.15
N GLY A 59 4.62 19.30 -1.90
CA GLY A 59 3.76 20.40 -1.41
C GLY A 59 2.63 19.97 -0.45
N SER A 60 1.34 20.18 -0.79
CA SER A 60 0.14 19.54 -0.19
C SER A 60 -1.07 19.19 -1.13
N PHE A 61 -1.01 19.40 -2.46
CA PHE A 61 -2.03 18.99 -3.48
C PHE A 61 -1.45 18.99 -4.94
N PHE A 62 -1.82 18.07 -5.83
CA PHE A 62 -1.00 17.75 -7.02
C PHE A 62 -1.68 17.58 -8.39
N PHE A 63 -0.90 17.81 -9.45
CA PHE A 63 -0.91 17.16 -10.78
C PHE A 63 0.37 17.55 -11.54
N ALA A 64 0.60 17.04 -12.76
CA ALA A 64 1.77 17.39 -13.59
C ALA A 64 1.46 17.48 -15.11
N ALA A 65 2.20 18.33 -15.84
CA ALA A 65 2.26 18.43 -17.31
C ALA A 65 3.42 19.34 -17.78
N ASN A 66 3.98 19.09 -18.99
CA ASN A 66 4.93 19.99 -19.66
C ASN A 66 4.21 21.05 -20.55
N ASN A 67 4.96 21.98 -21.17
CA ASN A 67 4.41 23.14 -21.89
C ASN A 67 4.70 23.19 -23.42
N GLY A 68 5.37 22.17 -23.99
CA GLY A 68 5.51 21.91 -25.44
C GLY A 68 6.18 22.96 -26.36
N LEU A 69 6.67 24.10 -25.85
CA LEU A 69 7.35 25.15 -26.63
C LEU A 69 8.44 25.87 -25.81
N ASP A 70 8.09 26.30 -24.60
CA ASP A 70 8.98 26.13 -23.43
C ASP A 70 8.58 24.76 -22.82
N GLY A 71 9.44 24.08 -22.07
CA GLY A 71 9.40 22.61 -21.94
C GLY A 71 8.79 22.03 -20.66
N ARG A 72 9.40 20.95 -20.14
CA ARG A 72 9.21 20.39 -18.78
C ARG A 72 9.87 21.32 -17.76
N GLU A 73 9.38 22.55 -17.71
CA GLU A 73 9.97 23.64 -16.93
C GLU A 73 9.05 23.99 -15.77
N LEU A 74 9.48 23.65 -14.55
CA LEU A 74 8.63 23.62 -13.37
C LEU A 74 8.18 25.03 -12.92
N TRP A 75 6.94 25.42 -13.26
CA TRP A 75 6.32 26.69 -12.84
C TRP A 75 6.01 26.76 -11.33
N VAL A 76 5.94 27.98 -10.81
CA VAL A 76 5.25 28.31 -9.55
C VAL A 76 4.49 29.63 -9.73
N SER A 77 3.18 29.60 -9.53
CA SER A 77 2.23 30.55 -10.17
C SER A 77 0.94 30.76 -9.34
N ASP A 78 -0.13 31.28 -9.97
CA ASP A 78 -1.34 31.86 -9.34
C ASP A 78 -2.68 31.14 -9.65
N GLY A 79 -2.69 30.15 -10.56
CA GLY A 79 -3.93 29.59 -11.12
C GLY A 79 -3.66 28.46 -12.12
N THR A 80 -4.18 28.57 -13.35
CA THR A 80 -3.94 27.60 -14.45
C THR A 80 -3.41 28.25 -15.73
N LEU A 81 -3.93 29.43 -16.12
CA LEU A 81 -3.38 30.28 -17.18
C LEU A 81 -3.75 31.75 -16.92
N ALA A 82 -2.76 32.63 -16.79
CA ALA A 82 -2.98 34.05 -16.47
C ALA A 82 -1.97 35.03 -17.10
N GLY A 83 -0.67 34.70 -17.10
CA GLY A 83 0.39 35.63 -17.49
C GLY A 83 1.76 35.17 -17.01
N THR A 84 2.83 35.85 -17.43
CA THR A 84 4.21 35.59 -16.99
C THR A 84 5.14 36.73 -17.40
N GLN A 85 6.05 37.11 -16.50
CA GLN A 85 7.38 37.62 -16.83
C GLN A 85 8.45 36.90 -15.99
N ILE A 86 9.67 36.77 -16.54
CA ILE A 86 10.70 35.89 -16.00
C ILE A 86 11.22 36.40 -14.65
N VAL A 87 11.11 35.56 -13.61
CA VAL A 87 11.74 35.77 -12.29
C VAL A 87 12.93 34.83 -12.09
N LYS A 88 12.87 33.57 -12.57
CA LYS A 88 14.04 32.65 -12.59
C LYS A 88 14.20 31.92 -13.93
N ASP A 89 15.41 31.45 -14.19
CA ASP A 89 16.22 31.90 -15.33
C ASP A 89 16.73 30.77 -16.28
N ILE A 90 16.19 29.55 -16.18
CA ILE A 90 16.82 28.28 -16.60
C ILE A 90 16.00 27.40 -17.62
N GLY A 91 16.45 27.18 -18.88
CA GLY A 91 15.72 26.41 -19.94
C GLY A 91 15.85 26.86 -21.44
N PRO A 92 16.61 26.18 -22.34
CA PRO A 92 16.99 26.66 -23.70
C PRO A 92 16.84 25.74 -24.97
N GLY A 93 16.67 24.41 -24.88
CA GLY A 93 16.43 23.54 -26.05
C GLY A 93 17.13 22.16 -26.12
N ASN A 94 16.33 21.08 -26.03
CA ASN A 94 16.51 19.68 -26.48
C ASN A 94 17.13 18.64 -25.50
N THR A 95 16.41 18.30 -24.41
CA THR A 95 16.70 17.27 -23.37
C THR A 95 17.98 17.51 -22.54
N GLY A 96 17.86 18.20 -21.40
CA GLY A 96 18.93 18.97 -20.75
C GLY A 96 19.15 18.73 -19.26
N SER A 97 18.11 18.76 -18.43
CA SER A 97 18.22 18.58 -16.97
C SER A 97 17.19 17.58 -16.38
N TYR A 98 16.81 16.57 -17.18
CA TYR A 98 16.26 15.27 -16.75
C TYR A 98 17.24 14.54 -15.79
N PRO A 99 16.91 14.33 -14.50
CA PRO A 99 17.77 13.66 -13.51
C PRO A 99 17.33 12.23 -13.12
N GLU A 100 18.08 11.64 -12.20
CA GLU A 100 17.94 10.27 -11.69
C GLU A 100 18.05 10.22 -10.15
N TYR A 101 17.38 9.25 -9.50
CA TYR A 101 17.28 8.98 -8.05
C TYR A 101 16.47 10.02 -7.24
N LEU A 102 15.32 9.63 -6.70
CA LEU A 102 14.51 10.37 -5.73
C LEU A 102 14.29 9.63 -4.40
N THR A 103 14.17 10.40 -3.30
CA THR A 103 13.66 9.96 -1.98
C THR A 103 12.71 11.05 -1.41
N ASN A 104 12.24 10.99 -0.15
CA ASN A 104 10.94 11.59 0.22
C ASN A 104 10.93 12.73 1.29
N VAL A 105 10.03 13.71 1.12
CA VAL A 105 9.47 14.64 2.14
C VAL A 105 10.41 15.50 3.03
N ASN A 106 9.85 16.20 4.04
CA ASN A 106 10.44 17.26 4.91
C ASN A 106 10.51 18.68 4.27
N GLY A 107 11.58 19.47 4.47
CA GLY A 107 11.71 20.88 3.99
C GLY A 107 13.10 21.45 3.60
N THR A 108 13.93 20.78 2.78
CA THR A 108 15.18 21.30 2.18
C THR A 108 15.64 20.72 0.82
N LEU A 109 15.47 19.43 0.51
CA LEU A 109 15.70 18.68 -0.77
C LEU A 109 17.06 18.83 -1.48
N PHE A 110 17.35 17.82 -2.31
CA PHE A 110 18.11 17.88 -3.56
C PHE A 110 17.52 18.92 -4.55
N PHE A 111 17.24 18.55 -5.81
CA PHE A 111 16.64 19.35 -6.90
C PHE A 111 17.21 20.78 -7.18
N THR A 112 17.59 21.07 -8.44
CA THR A 112 18.14 22.39 -8.85
C THR A 112 18.18 22.59 -10.37
N ALA A 113 18.57 23.80 -10.80
CA ALA A 113 19.35 24.00 -12.02
C ALA A 113 20.85 24.28 -11.66
N LEU A 114 21.78 24.06 -12.59
CA LEU A 114 23.14 23.55 -12.30
C LEU A 114 24.35 24.42 -12.81
N GLU A 115 25.47 24.62 -12.04
CA GLU A 115 26.70 25.41 -12.42
C GLU A 115 28.22 24.87 -12.29
N SER A 116 29.09 24.89 -13.35
CA SER A 116 30.60 24.75 -13.40
C SER A 116 31.77 25.60 -14.17
N SER A 117 32.01 26.65 -15.05
CA SER A 117 31.66 27.93 -15.85
C SER A 117 31.58 29.40 -15.23
N TYR A 118 30.41 30.08 -15.14
CA TYR A 118 30.02 31.15 -14.16
C TYR A 118 30.51 31.01 -12.67
N GLY A 119 29.67 30.80 -11.64
CA GLY A 119 30.19 30.59 -10.26
C GLY A 119 29.23 30.48 -9.04
N ILE A 120 29.33 29.36 -8.28
CA ILE A 120 28.40 28.96 -7.19
C ILE A 120 28.95 28.81 -5.73
N SER A 121 28.75 27.66 -5.06
CA SER A 121 28.83 27.25 -3.61
C SER A 121 27.58 27.41 -2.67
N LEU A 122 26.61 26.48 -2.79
CA LEU A 122 25.33 26.24 -2.05
C LEU A 122 24.09 27.13 -2.29
N TRP A 123 23.01 26.51 -2.80
CA TRP A 123 21.65 27.06 -3.01
C TRP A 123 20.78 27.08 -1.73
N LYS A 124 19.83 28.01 -1.61
CA LYS A 124 18.38 27.72 -1.71
C LYS A 124 17.58 29.04 -1.82
N SER A 125 16.35 28.95 -2.29
CA SER A 125 15.45 30.10 -2.40
C SER A 125 15.08 30.66 -1.02
N ASP A 126 15.34 31.96 -0.80
CA ASP A 126 14.88 32.70 0.39
C ASP A 126 13.56 33.45 0.14
N GLY A 127 13.05 33.43 -1.10
CA GLY A 127 11.89 34.20 -1.54
C GLY A 127 12.14 35.70 -1.78
N THR A 128 13.29 36.26 -1.39
CA THR A 128 13.51 37.73 -1.39
C THR A 128 14.93 38.17 -1.81
N SER A 129 15.81 38.47 -0.85
CA SER A 129 17.18 38.99 -0.95
C SER A 129 17.82 38.96 0.46
N ALA A 130 17.73 37.82 1.16
CA ALA A 130 18.00 37.72 2.61
C ALA A 130 19.38 38.25 3.06
N GLY A 131 20.44 38.01 2.29
CA GLY A 131 21.77 38.56 2.56
C GLY A 131 22.77 38.55 1.40
N THR A 132 22.47 37.86 0.31
CA THR A 132 23.39 37.55 -0.81
C THR A 132 24.73 36.97 -0.33
N GLN A 133 24.61 35.94 0.52
CA GLN A 133 25.66 34.95 0.76
C GLN A 133 25.95 34.16 -0.53
N ARG A 134 27.07 33.45 -0.73
CA ARG A 134 28.26 33.20 0.10
C ARG A 134 28.17 32.16 1.23
N ILE A 135 27.63 30.95 0.98
CA ILE A 135 27.43 29.90 2.00
C ILE A 135 28.54 28.81 2.03
N GLN A 136 28.41 27.65 1.35
CA GLN A 136 29.13 26.40 1.73
C GLN A 136 29.65 25.54 0.56
N THR A 137 30.57 24.62 0.86
CA THR A 137 31.26 23.67 -0.05
C THR A 137 31.21 22.25 0.50
N VAL A 138 31.08 21.21 -0.34
CA VAL A 138 31.31 19.80 0.07
C VAL A 138 31.61 18.79 -1.06
N THR A 139 30.84 18.79 -2.14
CA THR A 139 30.55 17.60 -3.00
C THR A 139 31.58 17.27 -4.10
N SER A 140 31.28 16.25 -4.95
CA SER A 140 31.09 16.39 -6.43
C SER A 140 31.85 15.45 -7.41
N GLY A 141 31.30 15.27 -8.63
CA GLY A 141 32.01 15.13 -9.91
C GLY A 141 32.23 13.75 -10.57
N TYR A 142 31.95 13.63 -11.88
CA TYR A 142 31.83 12.52 -12.87
C TYR A 142 32.60 11.17 -12.77
N ALA A 143 33.34 10.87 -11.70
CA ALA A 143 34.27 9.73 -11.66
C ALA A 143 33.65 8.42 -11.14
N CYS A 144 32.33 8.24 -11.30
CA CYS A 144 31.49 7.16 -10.80
C CYS A 144 31.27 7.15 -9.27
N ALA A 145 30.03 7.42 -8.85
CA ALA A 145 29.55 7.11 -7.51
C ALA A 145 29.14 5.61 -7.41
N PRO A 146 29.04 5.06 -6.18
CA PRO A 146 28.19 3.91 -5.88
C PRO A 146 26.70 4.30 -5.83
N SER A 147 25.90 3.41 -5.24
CA SER A 147 24.75 3.78 -4.39
C SER A 147 24.92 5.15 -3.71
N ILE A 148 23.87 5.98 -3.69
CA ILE A 148 23.97 7.35 -3.14
C ILE A 148 22.69 7.81 -2.41
N GLU A 149 22.87 8.33 -1.19
CA GLU A 149 21.90 8.93 -0.27
C GLU A 149 22.69 9.69 0.87
N ILE A 150 22.11 10.37 1.90
CA ILE A 150 22.82 11.34 2.82
C ILE A 150 22.92 11.06 4.38
N ALA A 151 21.87 10.59 5.09
CA ALA A 151 21.65 9.73 6.29
C ALA A 151 20.17 9.94 6.76
N ASN A 152 19.38 8.96 7.22
CA ASN A 152 17.93 9.21 7.44
C ASN A 152 17.64 9.79 8.84
N VAL A 153 17.41 11.10 8.98
CA VAL A 153 16.92 11.74 10.23
C VAL A 153 16.53 13.21 10.02
N ASN A 154 15.73 13.77 10.92
CA ASN A 154 15.75 15.20 11.22
C ASN A 154 16.15 15.47 12.69
N GLY A 155 16.50 16.73 13.02
CA GLY A 155 16.83 17.17 14.39
C GLY A 155 18.20 16.81 15.00
N THR A 156 19.14 16.19 14.27
CA THR A 156 20.37 15.58 14.83
C THR A 156 21.69 15.99 14.12
N VAL A 157 21.62 16.31 12.83
CA VAL A 157 22.76 16.77 11.97
C VAL A 157 23.94 15.78 11.89
N PHE A 158 23.66 14.57 11.40
CA PHE A 158 24.59 13.58 10.81
C PHE A 158 23.81 12.93 9.63
N PHE A 159 24.16 13.00 8.34
CA PHE A 159 25.29 13.59 7.60
C PHE A 159 26.69 12.96 7.78
N GLY A 160 27.46 12.93 6.68
CA GLY A 160 28.87 12.50 6.57
C GLY A 160 29.52 13.08 5.30
N ALA A 161 30.80 13.48 5.34
CA ALA A 161 31.48 14.15 4.21
C ALA A 161 32.99 14.39 4.37
N ASN A 162 33.69 14.41 3.21
CA ASN A 162 35.14 14.28 3.07
C ASN A 162 35.96 15.57 2.97
N SER A 163 37.16 15.56 3.56
CA SER A 163 38.34 16.17 2.92
C SER A 163 39.66 15.48 3.31
N GLY A 164 40.64 15.51 2.41
CA GLY A 164 42.05 15.31 2.74
C GLY A 164 42.54 13.86 2.81
N SER A 165 42.94 13.40 3.99
CA SER A 165 43.92 12.31 4.15
C SER A 165 43.74 11.51 5.44
N TYR A 166 42.49 11.18 5.75
CA TYR A 166 42.02 10.61 7.03
C TYR A 166 41.19 9.33 6.74
N GLY A 167 40.03 9.08 7.36
CA GLY A 167 39.23 7.86 7.16
C GLY A 167 37.71 8.03 7.15
N PHE A 168 37.04 7.73 8.28
CA PHE A 168 35.60 7.99 8.50
C PHE A 168 35.31 8.26 9.99
N GLU A 169 36.18 9.03 10.64
CA GLU A 169 36.25 9.13 12.11
C GLU A 169 35.65 10.45 12.66
N LEU A 170 35.49 10.54 13.99
CA LEU A 170 34.40 11.33 14.60
C LEU A 170 34.63 12.84 14.76
N TRP A 171 33.96 13.60 13.89
CA TRP A 171 33.63 15.03 13.96
C TRP A 171 32.27 15.28 13.26
N LYS A 172 31.65 16.48 13.31
CA LYS A 172 30.33 16.76 12.68
C LYS A 172 29.91 18.23 12.64
N SER A 173 29.02 18.59 11.71
CA SER A 173 28.30 19.87 11.69
C SER A 173 27.27 19.98 12.83
N ASP A 174 27.23 21.11 13.53
CA ASP A 174 26.13 21.46 14.45
C ASP A 174 25.20 22.54 13.83
N GLY A 175 25.09 22.51 12.49
CA GLY A 175 24.03 23.14 11.69
C GLY A 175 23.93 24.66 11.75
N THR A 176 24.88 25.36 12.38
CA THR A 176 24.76 26.77 12.74
C THR A 176 26.12 27.48 12.74
N SER A 177 26.80 27.52 13.88
CA SER A 177 28.14 28.09 14.12
C SER A 177 28.64 27.55 15.48
N ALA A 178 28.56 26.24 15.66
CA ALA A 178 28.55 25.57 16.96
C ALA A 178 29.36 24.27 17.05
N GLY A 179 29.93 23.75 15.96
CA GLY A 179 30.54 22.40 15.88
C GLY A 179 31.47 22.04 17.04
N THR A 180 30.99 21.25 18.02
CA THR A 180 31.70 21.02 19.29
C THR A 180 31.72 19.55 19.72
N MET A 181 32.64 18.77 19.16
CA MET A 181 33.04 17.47 19.72
C MET A 181 34.53 17.17 19.47
N LEU A 182 35.10 16.23 20.24
CA LEU A 182 36.49 15.77 20.06
C LEU A 182 36.67 14.36 20.64
N VAL A 183 36.92 13.37 19.78
CA VAL A 183 37.02 11.94 20.13
C VAL A 183 38.20 11.28 19.40
N LYS A 184 38.74 10.19 19.97
CA LYS A 184 39.57 9.12 19.37
C LYS A 184 39.47 9.12 17.83
N ASP A 185 40.50 9.27 16.98
CA ASP A 185 41.98 9.30 17.06
C ASP A 185 42.70 8.10 17.72
N ILE A 186 43.56 7.44 16.93
CA ILE A 186 44.36 6.25 17.35
C ILE A 186 45.73 6.21 16.63
N ARG A 187 45.77 6.21 15.29
CA ARG A 187 46.98 5.86 14.50
C ARG A 187 47.45 6.95 13.53
N ALA A 188 46.50 7.63 12.88
CA ALA A 188 46.64 8.58 11.78
C ALA A 188 47.13 8.00 10.43
N GLY A 189 46.64 8.52 9.30
CA GLY A 189 47.32 8.43 7.99
C GLY A 189 46.58 7.77 6.81
N SER A 190 45.56 8.44 6.28
CA SER A 190 45.05 8.32 4.89
C SER A 190 44.58 6.95 4.38
N SER A 191 43.34 6.58 4.67
CA SER A 191 42.47 5.75 3.78
C SER A 191 41.04 5.65 4.32
N SER A 192 40.04 5.43 3.46
CA SER A 192 38.60 5.31 3.77
C SER A 192 38.26 4.38 4.93
N SER A 193 37.10 4.50 5.59
CA SER A 193 36.56 3.37 6.36
C SER A 193 35.59 2.58 5.48
N TYR A 194 34.39 2.25 5.95
CA TYR A 194 33.39 1.44 5.25
C TYR A 194 31.97 2.02 5.40
N PRO A 195 31.32 2.23 4.25
CA PRO A 195 29.87 2.18 4.07
C PRO A 195 29.46 1.18 2.96
N ARG A 196 28.20 0.74 2.97
CA ARG A 196 27.20 1.44 2.15
C ARG A 196 26.19 2.13 3.07
N ASP A 197 25.05 2.54 2.53
CA ASP A 197 23.96 3.37 3.08
C ASP A 197 23.52 3.16 4.56
N PHE A 198 23.04 4.22 5.21
CA PHE A 198 22.76 4.37 6.65
C PHE A 198 21.40 5.08 6.92
N GLU A 199 20.36 4.40 7.44
CA GLU A 199 19.04 5.00 7.74
C GLU A 199 18.86 5.67 9.16
N ASN A 200 17.89 5.31 10.00
CA ASN A 200 17.20 6.22 10.96
C ASN A 200 17.07 5.68 12.39
N VAL A 201 16.41 4.52 12.53
CA VAL A 201 16.31 3.55 13.65
C VAL A 201 16.15 4.06 15.11
N ASN A 202 16.08 5.37 15.36
CA ASN A 202 15.79 6.09 16.63
C ASN A 202 16.04 5.34 17.97
N GLY A 203 17.19 5.59 18.62
CA GLY A 203 17.60 4.84 19.81
C GLY A 203 19.05 5.11 20.25
N THR A 204 20.01 4.28 19.82
CA THR A 204 21.46 4.42 20.12
C THR A 204 22.30 3.77 19.01
N LEU A 205 23.34 4.46 18.54
CA LEU A 205 23.71 4.47 17.12
C LEU A 205 24.94 3.67 16.72
N PHE A 206 24.73 2.76 15.77
CA PHE A 206 25.66 1.72 15.35
C PHE A 206 26.61 2.14 14.23
N PHE A 207 27.79 1.53 14.23
CA PHE A 207 28.77 1.61 13.15
C PHE A 207 29.48 0.26 13.07
N GLU A 208 29.86 -0.18 11.88
CA GLU A 208 30.47 -1.49 11.64
C GLU A 208 31.89 -1.30 11.05
N ALA A 209 32.92 -1.69 11.81
CA ALA A 209 34.26 -1.08 11.77
C ALA A 209 35.38 -2.01 12.28
N PHE A 210 36.63 -1.74 11.89
CA PHE A 210 37.73 -2.72 11.91
C PHE A 210 38.77 -2.55 13.03
N GLU A 211 39.02 -3.62 13.78
CA GLU A 211 40.39 -4.06 14.02
C GLU A 211 40.79 -5.03 12.88
N SER A 212 41.87 -4.77 12.14
CA SER A 212 41.92 -5.19 10.72
C SER A 212 42.00 -6.70 10.40
N SER A 213 42.28 -7.58 11.38
CA SER A 213 42.88 -8.89 11.08
C SER A 213 42.28 -10.12 11.78
N TYR A 214 40.98 -10.13 12.10
CA TYR A 214 40.20 -11.36 12.43
C TYR A 214 38.82 -11.35 11.74
N GLY A 215 37.71 -11.51 12.49
CA GLY A 215 36.35 -11.63 11.94
C GLY A 215 35.79 -10.40 11.23
N ARG A 216 34.56 -10.53 10.73
CA ARG A 216 33.72 -9.47 10.13
C ARG A 216 32.26 -9.77 10.46
N GLU A 217 31.91 -9.41 11.69
CA GLU A 217 30.67 -9.70 12.41
C GLU A 217 30.40 -8.55 13.41
N LEU A 218 30.13 -7.38 12.83
CA LEU A 218 29.66 -6.15 13.47
C LEU A 218 30.65 -5.44 14.43
N TRP A 219 30.10 -4.45 15.15
CA TRP A 219 30.61 -3.10 15.43
C TRP A 219 29.65 -2.53 16.48
N LYS A 220 30.16 -2.28 17.69
CA LYS A 220 29.36 -1.95 18.89
C LYS A 220 30.11 -0.97 19.82
N SER A 221 31.14 -0.27 19.33
CA SER A 221 32.07 0.56 20.14
C SER A 221 31.43 1.83 20.72
N ASP A 222 32.23 2.76 21.23
CA ASP A 222 31.83 4.07 21.77
C ASP A 222 33.00 5.08 21.65
N GLY A 223 32.78 6.34 22.07
CA GLY A 223 33.80 7.39 22.21
C GLY A 223 34.77 7.17 23.38
N THR A 224 35.41 6.00 23.45
CA THR A 224 36.01 5.38 24.65
C THR A 224 37.40 4.74 24.41
N SER A 225 38.08 4.21 25.45
CA SER A 225 39.53 3.92 25.42
C SER A 225 40.05 2.50 25.79
N ALA A 226 39.71 1.90 26.96
CA ALA A 226 40.34 0.66 27.46
C ALA A 226 39.44 -0.25 28.37
N GLY A 227 38.48 -0.99 27.80
CA GLY A 227 37.52 -1.86 28.51
C GLY A 227 36.24 -2.20 27.72
N THR A 228 35.71 -3.43 27.76
CA THR A 228 34.56 -3.87 26.93
C THR A 228 33.75 -4.94 27.68
N VAL A 229 32.47 -5.10 27.33
CA VAL A 229 31.47 -5.94 28.03
C VAL A 229 30.85 -7.08 27.18
N LEU A 230 31.34 -7.34 25.97
CA LEU A 230 30.88 -8.44 25.09
C LEU A 230 30.99 -9.82 25.76
N VAL A 231 30.04 -10.72 25.47
CA VAL A 231 29.66 -11.84 26.37
C VAL A 231 29.88 -13.28 25.86
N LYS A 232 29.87 -13.53 24.54
CA LYS A 232 29.84 -14.89 23.96
C LYS A 232 31.07 -15.20 23.09
N ASP A 233 31.33 -16.50 22.91
CA ASP A 233 32.34 -17.13 22.06
C ASP A 233 31.58 -17.91 20.96
N ILE A 234 31.85 -17.66 19.66
CA ILE A 234 30.88 -17.95 18.57
C ILE A 234 31.45 -18.58 17.28
N ARG A 235 31.88 -17.76 16.31
CA ARG A 235 31.66 -18.02 14.87
C ARG A 235 32.62 -19.05 14.30
N ALA A 236 33.92 -18.75 14.39
CA ALA A 236 35.08 -19.53 13.91
C ALA A 236 35.12 -19.97 12.41
N GLY A 237 33.98 -20.11 11.73
CA GLY A 237 33.86 -20.44 10.31
C GLY A 237 33.97 -19.24 9.37
N THR A 238 34.11 -19.52 8.06
CA THR A 238 34.31 -18.52 7.00
C THR A 238 33.77 -19.04 5.65
N SER A 239 32.65 -18.50 5.15
CA SER A 239 32.26 -18.50 3.72
C SER A 239 31.25 -17.38 3.44
N SER A 240 29.98 -17.69 3.16
CA SER A 240 28.99 -16.73 2.64
C SER A 240 28.28 -15.92 3.74
N SER A 241 27.73 -14.78 3.33
CA SER A 241 26.59 -14.04 3.90
C SER A 241 26.57 -12.72 3.11
N SER A 242 25.49 -12.45 2.38
CA SER A 242 25.42 -11.40 1.35
C SER A 242 24.04 -10.75 1.36
N LEU A 243 24.07 -9.45 1.65
CA LEU A 243 23.10 -8.74 2.49
C LEU A 243 22.95 -7.31 1.93
N SER A 244 21.80 -6.67 2.16
CA SER A 244 21.48 -5.37 1.56
C SER A 244 20.27 -4.68 2.21
N TYR A 245 19.84 -3.56 1.61
CA TYR A 245 18.54 -2.92 1.80
C TYR A 245 18.39 -2.14 3.13
N LEU A 246 17.38 -1.25 3.14
CA LEU A 246 17.00 -0.33 4.21
C LEU A 246 15.51 0.03 4.02
N THR A 247 14.67 -0.08 5.04
CA THR A 247 13.25 0.34 4.95
C THR A 247 12.63 0.65 6.32
N ASN A 248 11.41 1.20 6.35
CA ASN A 248 10.58 1.40 7.55
C ASN A 248 10.02 0.08 8.10
N MET A 249 10.91 -0.82 8.49
CA MET A 249 10.61 -2.21 8.83
C MET A 249 9.71 -2.41 10.04
N ASN A 250 9.93 -1.70 11.15
CA ASN A 250 9.33 -2.07 12.45
C ASN A 250 9.55 -3.59 12.74
N GLY A 251 8.56 -4.35 13.21
CA GLY A 251 8.55 -5.82 13.30
C GLY A 251 9.60 -6.51 14.20
N THR A 252 10.87 -6.46 13.80
CA THR A 252 11.84 -7.56 13.98
C THR A 252 13.01 -7.42 13.02
N LEU A 253 13.93 -6.46 13.20
CA LEU A 253 15.05 -6.26 12.28
C LEU A 253 15.87 -7.56 12.10
N PHE A 254 15.91 -8.09 10.88
CA PHE A 254 16.52 -9.38 10.56
C PHE A 254 17.51 -9.23 9.38
N PHE A 255 18.39 -10.22 9.23
CA PHE A 255 19.73 -10.06 8.65
C PHE A 255 20.12 -11.32 7.87
N ALA A 256 20.88 -11.16 6.78
CA ALA A 256 20.74 -12.03 5.61
C ALA A 256 21.37 -13.45 5.63
N ALA A 257 20.97 -14.21 4.60
CA ALA A 257 21.85 -15.05 3.76
C ALA A 257 22.32 -16.45 4.23
N ASN A 258 22.85 -17.18 3.24
CA ASN A 258 23.40 -18.53 3.34
C ASN A 258 24.79 -18.59 3.99
N ASP A 259 25.08 -19.75 4.57
CA ASP A 259 26.37 -20.16 5.11
C ASP A 259 27.47 -20.37 4.06
N GLY A 260 27.12 -20.92 2.90
CA GLY A 260 28.04 -21.56 1.96
C GLY A 260 28.23 -23.06 2.18
N SER A 261 27.59 -23.66 3.19
CA SER A 261 27.46 -25.12 3.32
C SER A 261 26.16 -25.55 4.03
N SER A 262 25.49 -26.55 3.47
CA SER A 262 24.03 -26.75 3.55
C SER A 262 23.20 -25.55 3.04
N GLY A 263 21.91 -25.79 2.79
CA GLY A 263 21.00 -24.81 2.21
C GLY A 263 20.67 -23.63 3.12
N SER A 264 20.41 -22.48 2.49
CA SER A 264 20.14 -21.18 3.13
C SER A 264 19.07 -21.23 4.22
N GLN A 265 19.30 -20.52 5.32
CA GLN A 265 18.38 -20.30 6.43
C GLN A 265 18.79 -19.08 7.28
N LEU A 266 18.86 -17.92 6.61
CA LEU A 266 18.83 -16.53 7.11
C LEU A 266 19.31 -16.24 8.56
N TRP A 267 20.48 -15.58 8.73
CA TRP A 267 21.22 -15.56 10.02
C TRP A 267 20.89 -14.53 11.12
N LYS A 268 20.10 -13.50 10.81
CA LYS A 268 19.08 -12.90 11.70
C LYS A 268 19.44 -12.31 13.09
N SER A 269 20.69 -12.25 13.57
CA SER A 269 21.03 -12.24 15.01
C SER A 269 22.00 -11.15 15.54
N ASP A 270 22.76 -11.35 16.62
CA ASP A 270 23.81 -10.41 17.13
C ASP A 270 24.89 -11.03 18.06
N GLY A 271 24.68 -12.24 18.57
CA GLY A 271 25.70 -12.97 19.35
C GLY A 271 25.59 -12.90 20.87
N THR A 272 24.51 -12.37 21.46
CA THR A 272 24.36 -12.24 22.92
C THR A 272 23.67 -13.46 23.59
N SER A 273 22.39 -13.42 24.03
CA SER A 273 21.64 -14.64 24.49
C SER A 273 20.09 -14.57 24.36
N GLY A 274 19.50 -14.79 23.19
CA GLY A 274 18.03 -14.69 22.93
C GLY A 274 17.60 -14.51 21.45
N GLY A 275 16.57 -13.69 21.17
CA GLY A 275 16.00 -13.30 19.85
C GLY A 275 15.45 -14.42 18.97
N THR A 276 15.61 -15.66 19.43
CA THR A 276 15.42 -16.98 18.79
C THR A 276 14.77 -17.94 19.78
N GLU A 277 14.04 -18.95 19.29
CA GLU A 277 14.45 -20.36 19.42
C GLU A 277 14.23 -21.01 18.03
N THR A 278 14.74 -22.22 17.77
CA THR A 278 14.97 -22.67 16.38
C THR A 278 13.80 -23.38 15.69
N VAL A 279 13.65 -23.09 14.38
CA VAL A 279 12.33 -23.01 13.72
C VAL A 279 11.82 -24.32 13.11
N VAL A 280 12.60 -25.09 12.33
CA VAL A 280 12.16 -26.37 11.67
C VAL A 280 13.11 -27.54 11.95
N LEU A 281 12.90 -28.72 11.34
CA LEU A 281 13.86 -29.84 11.23
C LEU A 281 13.53 -30.71 10.00
N ILE A 282 14.19 -30.55 8.83
CA ILE A 282 13.84 -31.34 7.61
C ILE A 282 14.99 -31.80 6.67
N GLN A 283 15.44 -30.98 5.70
CA GLN A 283 15.63 -31.49 4.32
C GLN A 283 16.96 -32.23 3.99
N PRO A 284 17.01 -33.05 2.91
CA PRO A 284 18.07 -34.06 2.73
C PRO A 284 18.89 -33.99 1.41
N PHE A 285 18.75 -32.94 0.58
CA PHE A 285 19.18 -32.93 -0.84
C PHE A 285 19.98 -31.69 -1.32
N ASP A 286 19.98 -30.58 -0.57
CA ASP A 286 20.39 -29.21 -0.98
C ASP A 286 19.45 -28.52 -1.99
N PRO A 287 19.62 -27.21 -2.28
CA PRO A 287 18.65 -26.44 -3.08
C PRO A 287 19.15 -25.66 -4.34
N ASP A 288 20.42 -25.23 -4.40
CA ASP A 288 21.01 -24.35 -5.44
C ASP A 288 20.17 -23.12 -5.96
N PRO A 289 19.64 -22.20 -5.11
CA PRO A 289 18.83 -21.02 -5.51
C PRO A 289 19.60 -19.67 -5.45
N GLU A 290 18.92 -18.56 -5.79
CA GLU A 290 19.43 -17.17 -5.89
C GLU A 290 18.39 -16.15 -5.33
N PHE A 291 18.82 -14.93 -4.96
CA PHE A 291 18.02 -13.74 -4.54
C PHE A 291 17.00 -13.92 -3.37
N LEU A 292 15.84 -13.21 -3.37
CA LEU A 292 14.85 -12.92 -2.30
C LEU A 292 15.09 -11.59 -1.55
N GLU A 293 14.03 -10.80 -1.27
CA GLU A 293 14.07 -9.56 -0.43
C GLU A 293 12.71 -9.14 0.18
N ASN A 294 11.96 -8.17 -0.39
CA ASN A 294 11.00 -7.36 0.38
C ASN A 294 9.53 -7.85 0.33
N VAL A 295 8.70 -7.31 1.24
CA VAL A 295 7.21 -7.28 1.19
C VAL A 295 6.60 -6.21 2.13
N ASN A 296 7.28 -5.93 3.25
CA ASN A 296 6.70 -5.55 4.56
C ASN A 296 5.54 -6.40 5.13
N GLY A 297 4.80 -7.18 4.34
CA GLY A 297 3.88 -8.24 4.78
C GLY A 297 4.54 -9.37 5.63
N THR A 298 4.96 -10.48 4.99
CA THR A 298 5.37 -11.72 5.72
C THR A 298 6.72 -12.35 5.32
N LEU A 299 7.30 -11.91 4.20
CA LEU A 299 8.53 -12.39 3.57
C LEU A 299 8.48 -13.82 3.01
N PHE A 300 7.58 -14.00 2.02
CA PHE A 300 7.58 -15.12 1.10
C PHE A 300 8.91 -15.26 0.32
N PHE A 301 9.20 -16.45 -0.20
CA PHE A 301 10.44 -16.74 -0.93
C PHE A 301 10.29 -17.90 -1.94
N ALA A 302 11.39 -18.26 -2.60
CA ALA A 302 11.63 -19.52 -3.31
C ALA A 302 12.78 -20.31 -2.64
N ALA A 303 12.73 -21.65 -2.56
CA ALA A 303 13.75 -22.41 -1.80
C ALA A 303 14.20 -23.76 -2.37
N ASN A 304 13.55 -24.28 -3.42
CA ASN A 304 13.79 -25.52 -4.17
C ASN A 304 14.14 -26.78 -3.34
N ASN A 305 13.18 -27.70 -3.23
CA ASN A 305 13.30 -28.94 -2.46
C ASN A 305 14.27 -30.02 -3.01
N GLY A 306 15.16 -29.72 -3.96
CA GLY A 306 16.34 -30.52 -4.32
C GLY A 306 16.11 -31.79 -5.15
N THR A 307 14.90 -32.35 -5.11
CA THR A 307 14.38 -33.28 -6.13
C THR A 307 13.04 -32.82 -6.73
N HIS A 308 12.65 -31.57 -6.45
CA HIS A 308 11.37 -30.95 -6.79
C HIS A 308 11.60 -29.46 -7.15
N GLY A 309 10.69 -28.56 -6.80
CA GLY A 309 10.80 -27.13 -7.09
C GLY A 309 9.51 -26.34 -6.87
N THR A 310 9.32 -25.26 -7.63
CA THR A 310 9.54 -23.91 -7.06
C THR A 310 8.46 -22.91 -7.50
N GLU A 311 7.66 -22.47 -6.54
CA GLU A 311 6.77 -21.29 -6.59
C GLU A 311 6.78 -20.64 -5.19
N LEU A 312 5.87 -19.70 -4.93
CA LEU A 312 5.73 -18.95 -3.68
C LEU A 312 5.70 -19.83 -2.41
N TRP A 313 6.58 -19.54 -1.46
CA TRP A 313 6.44 -20.02 -0.08
C TRP A 313 5.80 -18.97 0.83
N MET A 314 4.47 -18.99 0.99
CA MET A 314 3.89 -18.62 2.28
C MET A 314 4.36 -19.66 3.29
N THR A 315 4.75 -19.34 4.53
CA THR A 315 5.24 -20.39 5.46
C THR A 315 5.18 -19.94 6.92
N ASP A 316 6.03 -20.53 7.78
CA ASP A 316 6.89 -19.77 8.68
C ASP A 316 8.32 -20.36 8.72
N GLY A 317 8.56 -21.68 8.68
CA GLY A 317 7.66 -22.84 8.84
C GLY A 317 8.43 -24.03 9.40
N SER A 318 7.78 -24.90 10.20
CA SER A 318 8.32 -25.11 11.56
C SER A 318 8.00 -26.37 12.43
N SER A 319 6.77 -26.91 12.60
CA SER A 319 6.55 -28.19 13.37
C SER A 319 5.26 -29.07 13.31
N ALA A 320 4.02 -28.56 13.18
CA ALA A 320 2.76 -29.30 13.48
C ALA A 320 1.93 -29.87 12.30
N GLY A 321 1.38 -29.06 11.36
CA GLY A 321 0.58 -29.61 10.25
C GLY A 321 0.15 -28.65 9.12
N THR A 322 0.41 -29.01 7.85
CA THR A 322 0.35 -28.08 6.67
C THR A 322 0.37 -28.81 5.26
N PHE A 323 0.89 -28.19 4.17
CA PHE A 323 0.59 -28.36 2.71
C PHE A 323 1.79 -29.03 1.85
N MET A 324 1.92 -29.88 0.73
CA MET A 324 1.49 -30.97 -0.32
C MET A 324 0.29 -31.20 -1.33
N VAL A 325 0.39 -30.81 -2.62
CA VAL A 325 -0.52 -31.21 -3.74
C VAL A 325 0.04 -31.19 -5.17
N SER A 326 0.29 -30.04 -5.84
CA SER A 326 0.46 -29.94 -7.31
C SER A 326 1.10 -28.65 -7.91
N ASP A 327 0.44 -27.47 -7.85
CA ASP A 327 0.68 -26.33 -8.81
C ASP A 327 0.33 -24.92 -8.25
N ILE A 328 0.89 -23.83 -8.85
CA ILE A 328 0.25 -22.48 -8.92
C ILE A 328 0.24 -21.93 -10.36
N ARG A 329 1.24 -21.16 -10.87
CA ARG A 329 1.54 -21.23 -12.32
C ARG A 329 1.71 -22.71 -12.57
N SER A 330 0.87 -23.26 -13.43
CA SER A 330 0.71 -24.71 -13.47
C SER A 330 1.86 -25.34 -14.26
N GLY A 331 2.27 -26.58 -13.94
CA GLY A 331 3.30 -27.31 -14.68
C GLY A 331 4.76 -27.00 -14.31
N SER A 332 5.07 -26.86 -13.01
CA SER A 332 6.44 -26.84 -12.44
C SER A 332 7.44 -25.77 -12.97
N SER A 333 7.17 -24.48 -12.97
CA SER A 333 5.98 -23.82 -12.44
C SER A 333 6.24 -22.40 -11.92
N SER A 334 7.47 -21.88 -11.93
CA SER A 334 7.72 -20.52 -11.43
C SER A 334 7.09 -19.42 -12.32
N SER A 335 6.32 -18.52 -11.70
CA SER A 335 5.59 -17.41 -12.35
C SER A 335 6.44 -16.11 -12.48
N TYR A 336 7.43 -15.97 -11.59
CA TYR A 336 8.52 -14.97 -11.49
C TYR A 336 8.17 -13.48 -11.27
N PRO A 337 8.75 -12.88 -10.20
CA PRO A 337 9.01 -11.43 -10.05
C PRO A 337 10.21 -10.90 -10.86
N GLU A 338 10.49 -9.60 -10.68
CA GLU A 338 11.82 -8.97 -10.81
C GLU A 338 12.20 -8.40 -9.42
N PHE A 339 12.31 -7.07 -9.22
CA PHE A 339 12.66 -6.43 -7.94
C PHE A 339 11.72 -5.24 -7.62
N LEU A 340 11.47 -4.97 -6.32
CA LEU A 340 10.39 -4.07 -5.86
C LEU A 340 10.72 -3.32 -4.53
N THR A 341 9.92 -2.29 -4.22
CA THR A 341 10.08 -1.27 -3.14
C THR A 341 8.76 -1.06 -2.36
N ASN A 342 8.73 -0.20 -1.32
CA ASN A 342 7.80 -0.25 -0.18
C ASN A 342 6.74 0.88 0.02
N VAL A 343 5.57 0.48 0.55
CA VAL A 343 4.66 1.32 1.37
C VAL A 343 4.36 0.65 2.72
N ASP A 344 3.73 -0.53 2.67
CA ASP A 344 3.72 -1.67 3.60
C ASP A 344 2.67 -2.72 3.13
N GLY A 345 3.05 -3.95 2.75
CA GLY A 345 2.12 -5.10 2.65
C GLY A 345 1.78 -5.70 1.27
N THR A 346 0.50 -5.68 0.88
CA THR A 346 -0.13 -6.43 -0.24
C THR A 346 0.18 -5.93 -1.68
N LEU A 347 -0.08 -6.72 -2.74
CA LEU A 347 0.65 -6.64 -4.03
C LEU A 347 -0.14 -6.16 -5.26
N PHE A 348 -0.83 -7.03 -6.01
CA PHE A 348 -1.13 -6.92 -7.46
C PHE A 348 0.15 -7.17 -8.30
N PHE A 349 0.24 -8.34 -8.93
CA PHE A 349 1.51 -9.04 -9.11
C PHE A 349 2.12 -9.08 -10.52
N VAL A 350 3.39 -9.48 -10.55
CA VAL A 350 4.33 -9.52 -11.69
C VAL A 350 4.00 -10.62 -12.72
N ALA A 351 3.43 -11.74 -12.27
CA ALA A 351 3.86 -13.07 -12.71
C ALA A 351 2.84 -13.88 -13.54
N SER A 352 3.25 -14.94 -14.27
CA SER A 352 2.33 -15.73 -15.15
C SER A 352 2.89 -17.06 -15.66
N ASP A 353 2.05 -17.85 -16.35
CA ASP A 353 2.47 -18.90 -17.28
C ASP A 353 2.78 -18.38 -18.68
N GLY A 354 1.85 -17.61 -19.23
CA GLY A 354 1.90 -17.19 -20.62
C GLY A 354 1.31 -18.18 -21.66
N SER A 355 0.74 -19.33 -21.29
CA SER A 355 -0.15 -20.08 -22.22
C SER A 355 -1.26 -19.16 -22.75
N SER A 356 -1.80 -18.34 -21.84
CA SER A 356 -2.24 -16.98 -22.09
C SER A 356 -1.66 -16.06 -21.00
N GLY A 357 -1.61 -14.75 -21.25
CA GLY A 357 -1.52 -13.71 -20.23
C GLY A 357 -0.16 -13.45 -19.58
N TYR A 358 -0.05 -12.27 -18.99
CA TYR A 358 0.98 -11.78 -18.09
C TYR A 358 0.55 -10.45 -17.40
N GLU A 359 -0.75 -10.20 -17.20
CA GLU A 359 -1.34 -8.85 -17.26
C GLU A 359 -2.09 -8.35 -15.99
N LEU A 360 -3.42 -8.24 -16.03
CA LEU A 360 -4.24 -7.28 -15.28
C LEU A 360 -4.92 -7.88 -14.03
N TRP A 361 -5.80 -7.12 -13.34
CA TRP A 361 -6.27 -7.43 -11.99
C TRP A 361 -7.74 -7.06 -11.71
N LYS A 362 -8.38 -7.83 -10.81
CA LYS A 362 -9.51 -7.44 -9.93
C LYS A 362 -9.45 -8.39 -8.74
N SER A 363 -9.25 -7.88 -7.53
CA SER A 363 -9.09 -8.77 -6.37
C SER A 363 -10.38 -9.44 -5.92
N ASP A 364 -10.30 -10.75 -5.77
CA ASP A 364 -10.76 -11.48 -4.60
C ASP A 364 -9.56 -11.82 -3.68
N GLY A 365 -8.74 -12.86 -3.96
CA GLY A 365 -7.49 -13.06 -3.20
C GLY A 365 -6.67 -14.31 -3.50
N THR A 366 -5.73 -14.65 -2.63
CA THR A 366 -5.59 -16.01 -2.06
C THR A 366 -5.47 -17.24 -3.07
N SER A 367 -6.39 -18.25 -3.21
CA SER A 367 -6.51 -19.25 -4.34
C SER A 367 -7.84 -20.12 -4.62
N VAL A 368 -9.10 -19.60 -4.52
CA VAL A 368 -10.36 -19.96 -5.30
C VAL A 368 -11.28 -18.73 -5.74
N GLY A 369 -11.07 -18.10 -6.92
CA GLY A 369 -11.23 -16.64 -7.29
C GLY A 369 -10.92 -16.15 -8.74
N THR A 370 -9.71 -15.60 -9.01
CA THR A 370 -9.00 -15.21 -10.29
C THR A 370 -9.50 -15.70 -11.67
N VAL A 371 -9.03 -15.14 -12.80
CA VAL A 371 -9.33 -15.58 -14.20
C VAL A 371 -9.06 -14.44 -15.22
N LEU A 372 -10.03 -14.11 -16.08
CA LEU A 372 -9.78 -13.61 -17.44
C LEU A 372 -10.28 -12.17 -17.69
N VAL A 373 -9.55 -11.37 -18.48
CA VAL A 373 -9.94 -10.03 -18.94
C VAL A 373 -10.89 -10.10 -20.16
N GLU A 374 -11.54 -8.98 -20.51
CA GLU A 374 -12.26 -8.78 -21.79
C GLU A 374 -11.31 -8.11 -22.82
N ASP A 375 -11.78 -7.43 -23.89
CA ASP A 375 -10.96 -6.93 -25.04
C ASP A 375 -9.89 -5.84 -24.70
N LEU A 376 -9.57 -5.66 -23.40
CA LEU A 376 -8.50 -4.81 -22.89
C LEU A 376 -7.19 -5.59 -22.71
N ASN A 377 -6.25 -5.30 -23.61
CA ASN A 377 -4.91 -5.88 -23.74
C ASN A 377 -4.89 -7.34 -24.31
N PRO A 378 -4.17 -7.67 -25.41
CA PRO A 378 -4.44 -8.93 -26.11
C PRO A 378 -3.21 -9.80 -26.45
N GLY A 379 -3.18 -11.00 -25.90
CA GLY A 379 -2.43 -12.13 -26.45
C GLY A 379 -0.91 -12.04 -26.33
N SER A 380 -0.21 -11.75 -27.43
CA SER A 380 1.02 -12.49 -27.77
C SER A 380 2.34 -11.70 -27.93
N GLU A 381 2.35 -10.36 -27.77
CA GLU A 381 3.57 -9.52 -27.80
C GLU A 381 3.46 -8.35 -26.78
N SER A 382 4.60 -7.89 -26.21
CA SER A 382 4.78 -7.43 -24.81
C SER A 382 4.41 -5.98 -24.41
N SER A 383 4.59 -5.62 -23.12
CA SER A 383 4.19 -4.33 -22.51
C SER A 383 5.16 -3.74 -21.46
N GLU A 384 5.35 -4.42 -20.31
CA GLU A 384 6.48 -4.31 -19.34
C GLU A 384 6.70 -2.99 -18.51
N PRO A 385 7.30 -3.02 -17.28
CA PRO A 385 7.51 -1.81 -16.45
C PRO A 385 8.80 -1.72 -15.55
N THR A 386 8.81 -0.75 -14.62
CA THR A 386 9.84 -0.28 -13.65
C THR A 386 9.16 0.43 -12.42
N ASP A 387 9.84 1.39 -11.77
CA ASP A 387 9.46 2.37 -10.70
C ASP A 387 7.97 2.79 -10.49
N LEU A 388 7.55 3.11 -9.25
CA LEU A 388 6.13 3.39 -8.95
C LEU A 388 5.87 4.36 -7.79
N ALA A 389 4.97 5.33 -8.00
CA ALA A 389 4.53 6.30 -6.98
C ALA A 389 3.11 6.82 -7.23
N ASN A 390 2.79 8.07 -6.88
CA ASN A 390 1.42 8.49 -6.57
C ASN A 390 0.98 9.83 -7.19
N PHE A 391 -0.34 10.02 -7.30
CA PHE A 391 -1.03 11.23 -7.74
C PHE A 391 -1.35 12.19 -6.57
N ASN A 392 -2.43 11.91 -5.82
CA ASN A 392 -2.92 12.71 -4.69
C ASN A 392 -3.66 11.80 -3.68
N GLY A 393 -3.25 10.55 -3.62
CA GLY A 393 -3.90 9.46 -2.91
C GLY A 393 -3.73 8.16 -3.69
N THR A 394 -4.03 8.24 -4.99
CA THR A 394 -4.22 7.12 -5.93
C THR A 394 -2.91 6.44 -6.39
N LEU A 395 -2.29 6.86 -7.51
CA LEU A 395 -1.16 6.17 -8.16
C LEU A 395 -0.58 7.04 -9.31
N PHE A 396 0.62 6.75 -9.86
CA PHE A 396 1.18 7.30 -11.12
C PHE A 396 2.44 6.49 -11.59
N PHE A 397 2.64 6.21 -12.91
CA PHE A 397 3.74 5.34 -13.41
C PHE A 397 4.13 5.37 -14.93
N SER A 398 4.84 4.33 -15.43
CA SER A 398 5.24 4.06 -16.86
C SER A 398 4.85 2.63 -17.37
N LEU A 399 4.84 2.35 -18.69
CA LEU A 399 4.75 1.00 -19.34
C LEU A 399 5.01 1.16 -20.88
N PHE A 400 4.87 0.17 -21.76
CA PHE A 400 4.90 0.38 -23.25
C PHE A 400 3.83 -0.40 -24.05
N THR A 401 3.48 0.08 -25.27
CA THR A 401 3.00 -0.65 -26.48
C THR A 401 3.16 0.26 -27.73
N GLU A 402 2.49 -0.02 -28.85
CA GLU A 402 2.85 0.47 -30.19
C GLU A 402 2.35 1.86 -30.60
N ASN A 403 1.10 2.22 -30.27
CA ASN A 403 0.46 3.37 -30.91
C ASN A 403 1.04 4.72 -30.44
N TYR A 404 1.72 4.71 -29.29
CA TYR A 404 2.29 5.87 -28.61
C TYR A 404 3.75 5.54 -28.21
N GLY A 405 3.99 5.12 -26.97
CA GLY A 405 5.28 4.65 -26.43
C GLY A 405 5.18 4.48 -24.91
N GLU A 406 6.22 4.81 -24.15
CA GLU A 406 6.11 5.10 -22.70
C GLU A 406 5.37 6.46 -22.50
N GLU A 407 4.02 6.44 -22.47
CA GLU A 407 3.03 7.56 -22.60
C GLU A 407 2.26 7.85 -21.26
N LEU A 408 0.96 8.20 -21.18
CA LEU A 408 0.22 8.51 -19.92
C LEU A 408 -1.31 8.07 -19.88
N TRP A 409 -1.69 7.03 -19.08
CA TRP A 409 -3.02 6.31 -19.12
C TRP A 409 -4.15 7.09 -18.46
N THR A 410 -4.14 7.17 -17.12
CA THR A 410 -5.34 7.14 -16.27
C THR A 410 -6.30 5.99 -16.64
N SER A 411 -6.30 4.90 -15.85
CA SER A 411 -7.35 3.86 -15.74
C SER A 411 -7.17 3.04 -14.42
N ASN A 412 -8.09 2.15 -14.03
CA ASN A 412 -8.25 1.56 -12.65
C ASN A 412 -8.08 0.01 -12.64
N GLY A 413 -7.92 -0.62 -11.46
CA GLY A 413 -7.70 -2.06 -11.24
C GLY A 413 -8.93 -2.95 -11.47
N ASN A 414 -9.58 -2.79 -12.62
CA ASN A 414 -10.80 -3.49 -13.06
C ASN A 414 -10.73 -3.74 -14.60
N SER A 415 -11.75 -3.50 -15.46
CA SER A 415 -11.59 -3.75 -16.92
C SER A 415 -12.51 -3.05 -17.94
N GLY A 416 -13.14 -1.90 -17.65
CA GLY A 416 -14.17 -1.30 -18.51
C GLY A 416 -13.75 -0.07 -19.35
N GLY A 417 -13.79 1.12 -18.76
CA GLY A 417 -14.07 2.40 -19.45
C GLY A 417 -13.10 2.90 -20.53
N THR A 418 -11.82 2.51 -20.46
CA THR A 418 -10.72 2.74 -21.43
C THR A 418 -10.62 4.12 -22.16
N GLU A 419 -9.93 5.13 -21.58
CA GLU A 419 -9.31 6.26 -22.33
C GLU A 419 -8.00 6.81 -21.68
N LEU A 420 -7.63 8.10 -21.84
CA LEU A 420 -6.23 8.60 -21.86
C LEU A 420 -5.94 9.83 -20.97
N PHE A 421 -4.66 10.08 -20.59
CA PHE A 421 -4.32 11.21 -19.70
C PHE A 421 -3.63 12.42 -20.33
N LYS A 422 -2.58 12.29 -21.18
CA LYS A 422 -1.76 13.46 -21.63
C LYS A 422 -1.27 13.59 -23.09
N ASN A 423 -0.39 12.74 -23.62
CA ASN A 423 0.33 12.99 -24.90
C ASN A 423 1.16 14.30 -24.89
N ILE A 424 2.36 14.28 -24.30
CA ILE A 424 3.22 15.49 -24.13
C ILE A 424 4.72 15.34 -24.49
N ASN A 425 5.28 14.14 -24.67
CA ASN A 425 6.38 13.91 -25.64
C ASN A 425 5.78 13.28 -26.91
N GLU A 426 5.16 14.14 -27.71
CA GLU A 426 4.34 13.82 -28.87
C GLU A 426 5.06 13.21 -30.09
N GLY A 427 4.29 12.69 -31.06
CA GLY A 427 4.66 12.70 -32.48
C GLY A 427 5.65 11.63 -33.00
N THR A 428 5.54 10.38 -32.52
CA THR A 428 6.47 9.16 -32.65
C THR A 428 8.88 8.59 -30.90
N ARG A 429 8.96 8.40 -29.52
CA ARG A 429 10.14 8.15 -28.65
C ARG A 429 9.83 7.26 -27.43
N GLY A 430 8.66 7.42 -26.83
CA GLY A 430 8.43 7.10 -25.43
C GLY A 430 8.98 8.19 -24.52
N SER A 431 9.12 7.86 -23.24
CA SER A 431 9.81 8.72 -22.30
C SER A 431 11.30 8.38 -22.23
N PHE A 432 11.71 7.28 -21.59
CA PHE A 432 12.86 7.33 -20.67
C PHE A 432 12.58 8.45 -19.63
N PRO A 433 11.93 8.13 -18.49
CA PRO A 433 11.15 9.13 -17.74
C PRO A 433 11.97 10.20 -17.02
N ASP A 434 11.35 11.27 -16.48
CA ASP A 434 12.04 12.26 -15.64
C ASP A 434 11.23 12.90 -14.47
N ASP A 435 11.95 13.57 -13.56
CA ASP A 435 11.65 13.66 -12.12
C ASP A 435 10.53 14.61 -11.62
N LEU A 436 10.11 14.38 -10.36
CA LEU A 436 9.25 15.26 -9.56
C LEU A 436 9.64 15.28 -8.05
N ALA A 437 10.90 15.59 -7.71
CA ALA A 437 11.50 15.48 -6.36
C ALA A 437 10.74 16.14 -5.15
N ASN A 438 10.80 15.60 -3.91
CA ASN A 438 9.56 15.37 -3.12
C ASN A 438 9.27 16.03 -1.73
N VAL A 439 7.94 16.25 -1.47
CA VAL A 439 7.11 16.59 -0.27
C VAL A 439 5.63 16.03 -0.27
N ASN A 440 4.57 16.59 -0.96
CA ASN A 440 3.13 16.20 -0.71
C ASN A 440 1.85 16.73 -1.51
N GLY A 441 1.63 17.56 -2.56
CA GLY A 441 2.26 18.04 -3.81
C GLY A 441 2.02 19.55 -4.16
N THR A 442 2.48 20.14 -5.29
CA THR A 442 2.23 21.59 -5.55
C THR A 442 2.00 21.98 -7.02
N LEU A 443 1.39 21.08 -7.80
CA LEU A 443 1.25 21.21 -9.26
C LEU A 443 2.64 21.39 -9.93
N PHE A 444 3.50 20.38 -9.81
CA PHE A 444 4.78 20.37 -10.51
C PHE A 444 4.53 20.24 -12.01
N PHE A 445 4.76 21.30 -12.79
CA PHE A 445 4.64 21.27 -14.25
C PHE A 445 5.80 20.46 -14.88
N ALA A 446 5.63 19.14 -14.81
CA ALA A 446 6.64 18.13 -15.06
C ALA A 446 6.10 16.93 -15.88
N ALA A 447 6.84 15.81 -15.91
CA ALA A 447 6.76 14.69 -16.86
C ALA A 447 7.26 15.05 -18.29
N ASN A 448 7.94 14.10 -18.95
CA ASN A 448 9.09 14.43 -19.80
C ASN A 448 8.75 15.09 -21.15
N ASP A 449 9.77 15.66 -21.80
CA ASP A 449 9.73 16.47 -23.02
C ASP A 449 10.91 16.09 -23.94
N GLY A 450 10.79 16.27 -25.25
CA GLY A 450 11.91 16.22 -26.22
C GLY A 450 12.70 17.53 -26.30
N SER A 451 12.31 18.55 -25.53
CA SER A 451 12.64 19.96 -25.72
C SER A 451 13.26 20.61 -24.48
N TYR A 452 12.63 21.63 -23.92
CA TYR A 452 13.24 22.97 -23.97
C TYR A 452 14.24 23.21 -22.83
N GLY A 453 13.81 23.67 -21.67
CA GLY A 453 14.25 22.98 -20.46
C GLY A 453 13.42 21.71 -20.29
N ASN A 454 14.05 20.60 -19.90
CA ASN A 454 13.50 19.86 -18.77
C ASN A 454 14.27 20.33 -17.54
N GLU A 455 13.77 21.41 -16.94
CA GLU A 455 14.47 22.31 -15.99
C GLU A 455 13.39 23.08 -15.15
N LEU A 456 13.60 24.34 -14.74
CA LEU A 456 12.75 25.03 -13.74
C LEU A 456 12.21 26.40 -14.23
N TRP A 457 11.24 27.00 -13.53
CA TRP A 457 10.79 28.40 -13.70
C TRP A 457 10.73 29.16 -12.37
N MET A 458 10.63 30.49 -12.45
CA MET A 458 9.86 31.29 -11.49
C MET A 458 9.26 32.49 -12.24
N THR A 459 8.06 32.92 -11.85
CA THR A 459 7.21 33.86 -12.61
C THR A 459 6.30 34.68 -11.67
N ASP A 460 5.45 35.55 -12.23
CA ASP A 460 4.43 36.36 -11.55
C ASP A 460 2.98 36.00 -11.91
N GLY A 461 2.77 34.91 -12.68
CA GLY A 461 1.46 34.36 -13.04
C GLY A 461 1.58 32.96 -13.67
N THR A 462 0.48 32.37 -14.15
CA THR A 462 0.48 31.02 -14.74
C THR A 462 0.79 30.96 -16.23
N THR A 463 1.67 30.00 -16.57
CA THR A 463 1.82 29.23 -17.84
C THR A 463 1.99 29.99 -19.16
N ALA A 464 1.98 31.33 -19.17
CA ALA A 464 2.14 32.14 -20.38
C ALA A 464 3.61 32.28 -20.86
N GLY A 465 4.29 31.13 -21.01
CA GLY A 465 5.63 30.99 -21.57
C GLY A 465 5.63 31.02 -23.11
N THR A 466 6.14 29.94 -23.71
CA THR A 466 6.36 29.79 -25.17
C THR A 466 7.39 30.79 -25.75
N MET A 467 8.32 31.26 -24.91
CA MET A 467 9.10 32.48 -25.16
C MET A 467 10.62 32.31 -25.36
N LEU A 468 11.17 31.09 -25.35
CA LEU A 468 12.46 30.73 -25.98
C LEU A 468 13.70 31.46 -25.38
N VAL A 469 14.01 31.24 -24.09
CA VAL A 469 14.46 32.35 -23.21
C VAL A 469 15.56 32.11 -22.14
N LYS A 470 15.87 30.89 -21.67
CA LYS A 470 16.50 30.63 -20.34
C LYS A 470 17.71 29.64 -20.39
N ASP A 471 18.55 29.46 -19.34
CA ASP A 471 19.77 28.59 -19.33
C ASP A 471 20.27 28.14 -17.90
N ILE A 472 20.69 26.87 -17.62
CA ILE A 472 22.06 26.51 -17.09
C ILE A 472 22.54 25.01 -17.13
N ARG A 473 21.82 23.91 -16.73
CA ARG A 473 22.09 22.57 -17.40
C ARG A 473 21.13 22.44 -18.56
N SER A 474 21.41 23.40 -19.40
CA SER A 474 20.74 23.88 -20.55
C SER A 474 20.58 22.82 -21.62
N GLY A 475 19.34 22.65 -22.08
CA GLY A 475 19.08 22.34 -23.47
C GLY A 475 19.42 20.90 -23.81
N PRO A 476 20.57 20.56 -24.43
CA PRO A 476 20.96 19.18 -24.75
C PRO A 476 22.09 18.63 -23.85
N ALA A 477 21.73 17.85 -22.81
CA ALA A 477 22.67 17.16 -21.91
C ALA A 477 22.09 15.97 -21.11
N ASN A 478 20.83 16.03 -20.64
CA ASN A 478 20.28 15.34 -19.45
C ASN A 478 21.05 15.67 -18.15
N ALA A 479 20.39 15.79 -16.98
CA ALA A 479 21.02 16.31 -15.75
C ALA A 479 22.22 15.48 -15.30
N TYR A 480 22.14 14.16 -15.54
CA TYR A 480 23.16 13.11 -15.36
C TYR A 480 24.43 13.59 -14.62
N PRO A 481 24.37 13.66 -13.28
CA PRO A 481 25.44 14.11 -12.39
C PRO A 481 25.79 13.02 -11.37
N ASP A 482 25.66 11.74 -11.76
CA ASP A 482 25.73 10.57 -10.88
C ASP A 482 24.70 10.66 -9.72
N GLN A 483 23.41 10.83 -10.06
CA GLN A 483 22.21 10.92 -9.19
C GLN A 483 21.97 12.19 -8.34
N LEU A 484 20.68 12.46 -8.04
CA LEU A 484 20.13 13.68 -7.45
C LEU A 484 19.81 13.56 -5.95
N VAL A 485 18.86 12.70 -5.58
CA VAL A 485 18.44 12.29 -4.23
C VAL A 485 17.87 13.39 -3.30
N ASN A 486 17.01 13.03 -2.35
CA ASN A 486 16.30 14.01 -1.53
C ASN A 486 17.01 14.37 -0.22
N VAL A 487 17.73 15.51 -0.25
CA VAL A 487 18.05 16.46 0.85
C VAL A 487 16.91 16.85 1.81
N ASN A 488 15.89 16.01 2.00
CA ASN A 488 14.70 16.16 2.83
C ASN A 488 13.83 17.42 2.53
N GLY A 489 13.25 17.66 1.33
CA GLY A 489 12.09 18.57 1.11
C GLY A 489 12.05 19.61 -0.04
N THR A 490 12.66 20.81 0.07
CA THR A 490 12.57 21.92 -0.95
C THR A 490 13.88 22.67 -1.36
N LEU A 491 14.51 22.22 -2.46
CA LEU A 491 15.66 22.75 -3.26
C LEU A 491 17.05 22.99 -2.59
N PHE A 492 18.16 22.55 -3.22
CA PHE A 492 19.48 22.24 -2.60
C PHE A 492 20.58 21.70 -3.57
N PHE A 493 20.30 21.32 -4.82
CA PHE A 493 21.23 20.46 -5.61
C PHE A 493 22.36 21.15 -6.41
N GLU A 494 22.97 20.39 -7.33
CA GLU A 494 24.34 20.41 -7.83
C GLU A 494 24.56 21.20 -9.14
N ALA A 495 25.37 20.75 -10.12
CA ALA A 495 26.01 21.74 -11.01
C ALA A 495 26.61 21.36 -12.40
N ASN A 496 26.56 22.30 -13.38
CA ASN A 496 27.04 22.22 -14.77
C ASN A 496 27.40 23.54 -15.54
N ASP A 497 26.64 24.67 -15.60
CA ASP A 497 27.16 25.97 -16.16
C ASP A 497 28.31 26.55 -15.36
N GLY A 498 28.16 27.30 -14.22
CA GLY A 498 29.22 28.03 -13.49
C GLY A 498 30.27 27.66 -12.38
N SER A 499 31.53 28.14 -12.53
CA SER A 499 32.77 27.75 -11.84
C SER A 499 32.92 28.34 -10.43
N ASN A 500 32.19 27.77 -9.48
CA ASN A 500 32.83 27.43 -8.22
C ASN A 500 32.83 25.90 -8.01
N GLY A 501 31.92 25.18 -8.69
CA GLY A 501 31.66 23.77 -8.49
C GLY A 501 31.76 22.86 -9.73
N PRO A 502 31.02 21.72 -9.76
CA PRO A 502 29.98 21.32 -8.81
C PRO A 502 30.33 21.38 -7.32
N GLU A 503 29.39 21.99 -6.58
CA GLU A 503 29.47 22.57 -5.22
C GLU A 503 28.09 23.14 -4.76
N LEU A 504 26.97 22.78 -5.40
CA LEU A 504 25.59 23.22 -5.16
C LEU A 504 25.26 24.71 -5.54
N TRP A 505 24.05 25.02 -6.05
CA TRP A 505 23.73 26.26 -6.83
C TRP A 505 23.57 27.61 -6.07
N MET A 506 24.67 28.29 -5.71
CA MET A 506 24.63 29.55 -4.94
C MET A 506 23.86 30.73 -5.58
N SER A 507 22.67 30.97 -5.07
CA SER A 507 21.97 32.26 -5.08
C SER A 507 21.29 32.52 -3.72
N ASP A 508 21.29 33.77 -3.27
CA ASP A 508 20.65 34.28 -2.05
C ASP A 508 20.11 35.68 -2.40
N GLY A 509 18.77 35.82 -2.40
CA GLY A 509 18.07 36.45 -3.50
C GLY A 509 17.75 35.45 -4.62
N THR A 510 16.54 35.53 -5.18
CA THR A 510 15.93 34.43 -5.97
C THR A 510 16.13 34.51 -7.48
N SER A 511 16.88 35.49 -8.00
CA SER A 511 17.00 35.77 -9.44
C SER A 511 18.41 36.23 -9.81
N ALA A 512 18.99 35.67 -10.88
CA ALA A 512 20.25 36.10 -11.49
C ALA A 512 21.44 36.38 -10.54
N GLY A 513 21.60 35.55 -9.49
CA GLY A 513 22.59 35.73 -8.43
C GLY A 513 24.02 35.32 -8.82
N THR A 514 24.31 34.01 -8.78
CA THR A 514 25.58 33.40 -9.20
C THR A 514 26.82 34.07 -8.58
N VAL A 515 27.05 33.82 -7.28
CA VAL A 515 27.94 34.64 -6.43
C VAL A 515 29.19 33.97 -5.83
N LEU A 516 29.67 32.85 -6.40
CA LEU A 516 31.07 32.40 -6.37
C LEU A 516 31.78 32.44 -4.98
N VAL A 517 31.58 31.44 -4.10
CA VAL A 517 31.94 31.54 -2.67
C VAL A 517 33.39 31.19 -2.31
N LYS A 518 33.88 29.99 -2.63
CA LYS A 518 34.94 29.31 -1.86
C LYS A 518 36.15 28.83 -2.69
N ASP A 519 37.21 28.40 -1.99
CA ASP A 519 38.58 28.25 -2.50
C ASP A 519 39.08 26.79 -2.31
N ILE A 520 38.27 25.81 -2.74
CA ILE A 520 38.41 24.37 -2.39
C ILE A 520 38.05 23.44 -3.59
N ARG A 521 37.57 22.22 -3.31
CA ARG A 521 37.31 21.07 -4.23
C ARG A 521 36.20 20.21 -3.58
N ALA A 522 35.04 19.90 -4.17
CA ALA A 522 34.36 20.48 -5.33
C ALA A 522 34.88 20.16 -6.74
N GLY A 523 34.12 20.55 -7.76
CA GLY A 523 34.50 20.48 -9.18
C GLY A 523 33.95 19.29 -9.95
N GLY A 524 34.12 19.26 -11.26
CA GLY A 524 33.51 18.25 -12.13
C GLY A 524 33.99 16.81 -11.95
N SER A 525 34.94 16.46 -11.07
CA SER A 525 35.42 15.06 -10.92
C SER A 525 35.96 14.66 -9.53
N GLY A 526 35.32 13.68 -8.89
CA GLY A 526 35.85 12.86 -7.78
C GLY A 526 34.87 12.63 -6.62
N SER A 527 34.04 11.59 -6.58
CA SER A 527 33.55 10.78 -7.70
C SER A 527 32.02 10.90 -7.72
N PHE A 528 31.53 12.14 -7.53
CA PHE A 528 30.26 12.45 -6.89
C PHE A 528 30.19 11.88 -5.45
N PRO A 529 29.07 12.05 -4.72
CA PRO A 529 28.92 11.65 -3.31
C PRO A 529 28.94 10.11 -3.03
N ASN A 530 28.56 9.65 -1.83
CA ASN A 530 28.50 8.24 -1.40
C ASN A 530 27.25 7.98 -0.54
N ASP A 531 26.65 6.80 -0.69
CA ASP A 531 25.55 6.21 0.09
C ASP A 531 25.43 6.51 1.60
N LEU A 532 24.24 6.99 2.02
CA LEU A 532 23.74 7.16 3.41
C LEU A 532 22.17 7.05 3.47
N ALA A 533 21.35 8.12 3.66
CA ALA A 533 19.85 8.23 3.51
C ALA A 533 19.22 9.69 3.69
N ASN A 534 17.99 9.88 4.17
CA ASN A 534 17.26 11.18 4.09
C ASN A 534 17.44 12.20 5.27
N VAL A 535 18.27 13.27 5.17
CA VAL A 535 18.67 14.16 6.32
C VAL A 535 18.32 15.65 6.34
N ASN A 536 17.83 16.10 7.51
CA ASN A 536 18.19 17.29 8.35
C ASN A 536 18.38 18.71 7.75
N GLY A 537 18.57 18.92 6.46
CA GLY A 537 18.72 20.22 5.78
C GLY A 537 19.92 21.10 6.18
N THR A 538 20.82 20.61 7.03
CA THR A 538 21.90 21.38 7.68
C THR A 538 23.33 20.97 7.26
N LEU A 539 23.38 20.28 6.12
CA LEU A 539 24.51 19.91 5.24
C LEU A 539 25.88 19.59 5.86
N PHE A 540 26.22 18.31 5.78
CA PHE A 540 27.51 17.89 5.19
C PHE A 540 27.30 16.60 4.36
N PHE A 541 27.62 16.66 3.07
CA PHE A 541 27.35 15.61 2.06
C PHE A 541 28.60 15.27 1.26
N GLU A 542 28.65 14.11 0.62
CA GLU A 542 29.90 13.40 0.37
C GLU A 542 30.68 13.80 -0.91
N ALA A 543 31.96 13.43 -0.98
CA ALA A 543 32.80 13.46 -2.18
C ALA A 543 34.01 12.51 -2.05
N ARG A 544 34.60 12.04 -3.16
CA ARG A 544 36.02 11.62 -3.14
C ARG A 544 36.93 12.85 -3.26
N GLU A 545 36.74 13.82 -2.36
CA GLU A 545 37.69 14.92 -2.16
C GLU A 545 39.08 14.34 -1.91
N GLY A 546 39.12 13.33 -1.04
CA GLY A 546 40.36 12.85 -0.46
C GLY A 546 40.57 11.33 -0.53
N SER A 547 41.37 10.84 0.43
CA SER A 547 41.58 9.40 0.68
C SER A 547 41.88 9.09 2.16
N THR A 548 40.93 8.81 3.07
CA THR A 548 39.48 9.09 3.16
C THR A 548 38.62 9.03 1.90
N GLY A 549 37.76 8.01 1.80
CA GLY A 549 36.61 8.01 0.91
C GLY A 549 35.32 8.49 1.56
N GLN A 550 35.37 9.00 2.81
CA GLN A 550 34.20 9.42 3.60
C GLN A 550 34.46 10.60 4.57
N GLU A 551 35.08 10.42 5.76
CA GLU A 551 35.16 11.43 6.85
C GLU A 551 33.82 12.11 7.25
N LEU A 552 33.90 13.09 8.18
CA LEU A 552 32.76 13.54 8.98
C LEU A 552 32.82 15.07 9.24
N TRP A 553 32.75 15.89 8.18
CA TRP A 553 32.95 17.35 8.21
C TRP A 553 32.27 18.11 9.37
N MET A 554 33.06 18.93 10.08
CA MET A 554 32.59 20.14 10.77
C MET A 554 32.34 21.26 9.74
N SER A 555 31.33 21.03 8.90
CA SER A 555 30.81 22.00 7.93
C SER A 555 30.28 23.26 8.65
N ASP A 556 29.38 23.05 9.60
CA ASP A 556 28.45 24.04 10.15
C ASP A 556 27.51 24.65 9.09
N GLY A 557 26.22 24.73 9.40
CA GLY A 557 25.14 24.96 8.43
C GLY A 557 24.99 26.39 7.89
N THR A 558 26.07 27.20 7.87
CA THR A 558 26.03 28.61 7.45
C THR A 558 27.30 29.07 6.75
N SER A 559 27.27 30.31 6.26
CA SER A 559 28.41 31.07 5.73
C SER A 559 29.61 31.26 6.69
N ALA A 560 29.53 30.75 7.93
CA ALA A 560 30.64 30.72 8.88
C ALA A 560 31.60 29.51 8.69
N GLY A 561 31.19 28.44 7.99
CA GLY A 561 31.95 27.19 7.88
C GLY A 561 33.26 27.29 7.07
N THR A 562 34.29 26.47 7.33
CA THR A 562 34.30 25.18 8.06
C THR A 562 35.50 25.03 9.03
N VAL A 563 35.55 23.95 9.84
CA VAL A 563 36.71 23.55 10.67
C VAL A 563 36.98 22.04 10.60
N LEU A 564 38.10 21.52 11.15
CA LEU A 564 38.57 20.14 10.91
C LEU A 564 39.22 19.46 12.14
N VAL A 565 39.13 18.12 12.23
CA VAL A 565 39.52 17.32 13.43
C VAL A 565 40.56 16.20 13.16
N LYS A 566 40.17 14.93 12.99
CA LYS A 566 41.03 13.71 12.86
C LYS A 566 40.24 12.56 12.22
N ASP A 567 40.80 11.60 11.48
CA ASP A 567 42.16 10.98 11.41
C ASP A 567 42.47 9.81 12.39
N ILE A 568 42.25 8.58 11.91
CA ILE A 568 42.64 7.28 12.47
C ILE A 568 43.36 6.43 11.42
N ARG A 569 42.79 6.17 10.22
CA ARG A 569 43.21 5.03 9.39
C ARG A 569 44.52 5.23 8.64
N SER A 570 45.63 4.91 9.31
CA SER A 570 46.90 4.50 8.69
C SER A 570 46.67 3.41 7.62
N GLY A 571 46.89 3.73 6.34
CA GLY A 571 46.67 2.78 5.26
C GLY A 571 46.89 3.35 3.85
N SER A 572 46.20 2.77 2.87
CA SER A 572 46.16 3.20 1.45
C SER A 572 45.11 2.39 0.66
N LEU A 573 43.90 2.20 1.20
CA LEU A 573 42.94 1.18 0.76
C LEU A 573 41.48 1.69 0.69
N SER A 574 40.65 0.92 -0.01
CA SER A 574 39.18 0.98 -0.02
C SER A 574 38.56 0.64 1.37
N SER A 575 37.24 0.74 1.60
CA SER A 575 36.13 0.99 0.65
C SER A 575 35.63 -0.30 -0.02
N TYR A 576 34.64 -0.16 -0.93
CA TYR A 576 33.64 -1.18 -1.26
C TYR A 576 32.69 -1.49 -0.07
N PRO A 577 31.54 -2.16 -0.28
CA PRO A 577 30.44 -2.20 0.71
C PRO A 577 30.78 -2.66 2.13
N SER A 578 29.93 -2.25 3.07
CA SER A 578 30.09 -2.39 4.51
C SER A 578 29.20 -1.42 5.31
N GLN A 579 27.86 -1.56 5.27
CA GLN A 579 26.87 -0.70 5.94
C GLN A 579 27.15 -0.31 7.42
N LEU A 580 26.42 0.72 7.82
CA LEU A 580 26.15 1.29 9.14
C LEU A 580 24.65 1.60 9.20
N VAL A 581 24.10 1.97 10.36
CA VAL A 581 22.81 2.65 10.35
C VAL A 581 22.78 3.77 11.38
N ASN A 582 22.25 4.93 11.00
CA ASN A 582 21.97 5.95 12.00
C ASN A 582 20.75 5.49 12.83
N VAL A 583 20.75 5.89 14.11
CA VAL A 583 19.82 5.46 15.16
C VAL A 583 19.49 6.70 16.02
N ASN A 584 19.33 7.83 15.33
CA ASN A 584 19.32 9.21 15.82
C ASN A 584 20.54 9.63 16.69
N GLY A 585 21.65 9.95 16.02
CA GLY A 585 22.80 10.75 16.50
C GLY A 585 23.65 10.21 17.68
N THR A 586 23.23 9.18 18.40
CA THR A 586 23.78 8.79 19.72
C THR A 586 24.90 7.73 19.58
N LEU A 587 26.09 8.16 19.13
CA LEU A 587 26.86 7.47 18.09
C LEU A 587 28.15 6.72 18.50
N PHE A 588 28.29 5.46 18.04
CA PHE A 588 29.41 4.53 18.28
C PHE A 588 30.65 4.75 17.40
N PHE A 589 30.44 5.29 16.19
CA PHE A 589 31.42 5.72 15.16
C PHE A 589 32.37 4.67 14.54
N SER A 590 32.88 5.01 13.33
CA SER A 590 33.77 4.16 12.53
C SER A 590 35.25 4.31 12.90
N ALA A 591 36.02 3.25 12.70
CA ALA A 591 37.48 3.27 12.76
C ALA A 591 38.09 2.08 12.02
N PHE A 592 39.39 2.12 11.77
CA PHE A 592 40.13 1.01 11.18
C PHE A 592 41.57 0.92 11.74
N GLU A 593 41.91 -0.18 12.39
CA GLU A 593 43.24 -0.45 12.97
C GLU A 593 44.06 -1.48 12.15
N SER A 594 44.60 -2.56 12.73
CA SER A 594 45.59 -3.43 12.07
C SER A 594 45.55 -4.90 12.52
N SER A 595 44.90 -5.23 13.63
CA SER A 595 45.42 -6.27 14.52
C SER A 595 44.51 -7.47 14.80
N TYR A 596 43.20 -7.31 15.12
CA TYR A 596 42.40 -8.45 15.64
C TYR A 596 40.84 -8.33 15.65
N GLY A 597 40.19 -7.98 14.53
CA GLY A 597 38.76 -8.28 14.27
C GLY A 597 37.81 -7.09 14.04
N ARG A 598 36.99 -7.16 12.98
CA ARG A 598 35.73 -6.41 12.86
C ARG A 598 34.66 -7.24 13.57
N GLU A 599 34.68 -7.15 14.90
CA GLU A 599 33.97 -8.02 15.83
C GLU A 599 33.31 -7.12 16.91
N LEU A 600 32.06 -7.41 17.30
CA LEU A 600 31.15 -6.44 17.96
C LEU A 600 31.44 -6.12 19.45
N TRP A 601 32.66 -5.65 19.73
CA TRP A 601 33.30 -5.48 21.04
C TRP A 601 32.72 -4.38 21.97
N LYS A 602 31.44 -4.50 22.37
CA LYS A 602 30.69 -3.40 23.05
C LYS A 602 31.48 -2.74 24.18
N SER A 603 31.80 -1.48 23.94
CA SER A 603 32.56 -0.56 24.77
C SER A 603 31.76 -0.07 26.00
N ASP A 604 32.35 0.77 26.85
CA ASP A 604 31.77 1.10 28.17
C ASP A 604 30.84 2.33 28.22
N GLY A 605 30.49 2.93 27.08
CA GLY A 605 29.59 4.08 26.96
C GLY A 605 29.96 5.35 27.75
N THR A 606 31.09 5.37 28.48
CA THR A 606 31.35 6.35 29.55
C THR A 606 32.73 7.01 29.43
N SER A 607 33.18 7.17 28.18
CA SER A 607 34.49 7.69 27.74
C SER A 607 35.74 6.88 28.13
N ALA A 608 35.62 5.78 28.87
CA ALA A 608 36.77 5.11 29.48
C ALA A 608 37.19 3.78 28.81
N GLY A 609 36.31 3.07 28.11
CA GLY A 609 36.53 1.67 27.71
C GLY A 609 36.25 1.27 26.24
N THR A 610 37.27 0.73 25.54
CA THR A 610 37.15 -0.24 24.42
C THR A 610 38.26 -1.30 24.56
N VAL A 611 38.02 -2.61 24.41
CA VAL A 611 39.05 -3.66 24.13
C VAL A 611 38.43 -4.88 23.45
N LEU A 612 39.25 -5.76 22.87
CA LEU A 612 38.82 -7.11 22.48
C LEU A 612 38.64 -8.00 23.74
N VAL A 613 37.60 -8.84 23.77
CA VAL A 613 37.39 -9.85 24.84
C VAL A 613 37.05 -11.21 24.23
N ALA A 614 35.95 -11.29 23.50
CA ALA A 614 35.87 -12.01 22.23
C ALA A 614 36.38 -11.04 21.13
N ASN A 615 37.15 -11.44 20.12
CA ASN A 615 37.60 -12.79 19.74
C ASN A 615 36.41 -13.71 19.42
N ILE A 616 35.56 -13.26 18.50
CA ILE A 616 34.36 -13.97 18.03
C ILE A 616 34.73 -15.01 16.96
N GLN A 617 35.68 -14.67 16.07
CA GLN A 617 36.15 -15.58 15.03
C GLN A 617 37.60 -16.02 15.22
N ALA A 618 38.50 -15.07 15.54
CA ALA A 618 39.96 -15.25 15.46
C ALA A 618 40.49 -15.76 14.10
N GLY A 619 39.69 -15.60 13.03
CA GLY A 619 39.92 -16.11 11.67
C GLY A 619 40.25 -15.02 10.66
N SER A 620 39.39 -14.87 9.64
CA SER A 620 39.46 -13.83 8.61
C SER A 620 38.10 -13.66 7.94
N SER A 621 37.49 -12.48 8.00
CA SER A 621 36.20 -12.15 7.35
C SER A 621 36.11 -12.50 5.84
N SER A 622 34.89 -12.66 5.32
CA SER A 622 34.59 -12.96 3.90
C SER A 622 33.20 -12.48 3.49
N SER A 623 32.19 -12.65 4.37
CA SER A 623 30.88 -11.99 4.26
C SER A 623 30.95 -10.46 4.42
N SER A 624 29.82 -9.78 4.31
CA SER A 624 29.57 -8.49 4.99
C SER A 624 28.82 -8.67 6.33
N PRO A 625 28.59 -7.56 7.06
CA PRO A 625 27.23 -7.05 7.32
C PRO A 625 26.92 -5.82 6.46
N ASP A 626 25.93 -5.89 5.58
CA ASP A 626 25.58 -4.86 4.58
C ASP A 626 24.07 -4.53 4.60
N ASP A 627 23.44 -4.81 5.73
CA ASP A 627 22.01 -4.94 6.00
C ASP A 627 21.62 -4.19 7.29
N PHE A 628 20.51 -3.44 7.28
CA PHE A 628 19.88 -2.77 8.44
C PHE A 628 18.45 -2.30 8.10
N ALA A 629 17.63 -1.90 9.09
CA ALA A 629 16.31 -1.29 8.87
C ALA A 629 15.75 -0.58 10.14
N ASN A 630 14.61 0.10 10.01
CA ASN A 630 14.07 1.06 10.99
C ASN A 630 13.32 0.41 12.18
N VAL A 631 14.05 -0.02 13.21
CA VAL A 631 13.48 -0.81 14.34
C VAL A 631 13.97 -0.36 15.73
N ASN A 632 13.78 0.92 16.08
CA ASN A 632 13.86 1.45 17.46
C ASN A 632 15.11 1.05 18.30
N GLY A 633 16.29 0.96 17.66
CA GLY A 633 17.56 0.58 18.30
C GLY A 633 17.86 -0.92 18.42
N THR A 634 16.99 -1.78 17.89
CA THR A 634 17.12 -3.24 17.85
C THR A 634 18.03 -3.63 16.67
N LEU A 635 19.31 -3.97 16.89
CA LEU A 635 20.37 -3.87 15.86
C LEU A 635 21.43 -5.01 15.81
N PHE A 636 21.58 -5.62 14.62
CA PHE A 636 21.85 -7.06 14.43
C PHE A 636 23.11 -7.38 13.56
N PHE A 637 23.35 -8.66 13.21
CA PHE A 637 24.35 -9.25 12.30
C PHE A 637 23.78 -10.55 11.63
N ALA A 638 24.29 -11.17 10.55
CA ALA A 638 25.58 -11.14 9.87
C ALA A 638 26.77 -11.80 10.60
N ALA A 639 26.60 -13.04 11.05
CA ALA A 639 27.70 -13.87 11.59
C ALA A 639 27.53 -15.38 11.28
N SER A 640 27.37 -15.71 10.00
CA SER A 640 27.22 -17.08 9.50
C SER A 640 28.26 -18.08 10.04
N ILE A 641 27.82 -19.29 10.39
CA ILE A 641 28.71 -20.37 10.87
C ILE A 641 29.41 -21.06 9.69
N SER A 642 28.89 -20.90 8.48
CA SER A 642 29.28 -21.44 7.16
C SER A 642 29.28 -22.95 6.97
N SER A 643 29.84 -23.70 7.92
CA SER A 643 30.50 -24.99 7.64
C SER A 643 30.39 -26.02 8.76
N THR A 644 29.45 -25.81 9.69
CA THR A 644 28.74 -26.91 10.38
C THR A 644 27.76 -27.63 9.45
N GLY A 645 27.36 -26.97 8.36
CA GLY A 645 26.00 -27.04 7.83
C GLY A 645 25.14 -25.98 8.55
N GLN A 646 24.37 -25.20 7.79
CA GLN A 646 23.63 -24.05 8.31
C GLN A 646 22.55 -24.45 9.34
N GLU A 647 22.48 -23.65 10.40
CA GLU A 647 21.46 -23.63 11.45
C GLU A 647 20.93 -22.17 11.57
N LEU A 648 20.26 -21.78 12.66
CA LEU A 648 19.58 -20.48 12.78
C LEU A 648 19.88 -19.76 14.11
N TRP A 649 19.84 -18.43 14.08
CA TRP A 649 19.83 -17.53 15.22
C TRP A 649 18.90 -16.33 14.91
N LYS A 650 18.33 -15.62 15.91
CA LYS A 650 17.92 -14.18 15.82
C LYS A 650 18.33 -13.38 17.08
N SER A 651 18.04 -12.08 17.23
CA SER A 651 18.46 -11.23 18.39
C SER A 651 17.45 -10.14 18.85
N ASP A 652 17.83 -9.38 19.89
CA ASP A 652 17.39 -8.01 20.21
C ASP A 652 18.44 -6.94 19.81
N GLY A 653 19.65 -7.37 19.41
CA GLY A 653 20.77 -6.47 19.10
C GLY A 653 21.48 -5.81 20.29
N THR A 654 21.13 -6.12 21.55
CA THR A 654 21.70 -5.45 22.74
C THR A 654 22.13 -6.39 23.86
N SER A 655 21.42 -7.51 24.05
CA SER A 655 21.52 -8.34 25.26
C SER A 655 21.08 -9.80 25.07
N ALA A 656 20.28 -10.08 24.04
CA ALA A 656 19.53 -11.30 23.84
C ALA A 656 19.48 -11.75 22.35
N GLY A 657 20.58 -12.33 21.81
CA GLY A 657 20.64 -13.07 20.54
C GLY A 657 21.31 -14.45 20.56
N THR A 658 21.15 -15.25 19.51
CA THR A 658 21.82 -16.55 19.28
C THR A 658 21.56 -17.66 20.33
N VAL A 659 20.36 -18.27 20.30
CA VAL A 659 20.04 -19.53 21.00
C VAL A 659 19.46 -20.59 20.04
N LEU A 660 19.56 -21.87 20.43
CA LEU A 660 19.42 -23.06 19.57
C LEU A 660 18.94 -24.27 20.39
N VAL A 661 17.90 -24.96 19.93
CA VAL A 661 17.26 -26.09 20.67
C VAL A 661 16.93 -27.33 19.82
N LYS A 662 16.79 -27.20 18.49
CA LYS A 662 16.58 -28.31 17.54
C LYS A 662 17.36 -28.07 16.24
N ASP A 663 17.80 -29.17 15.61
CA ASP A 663 18.46 -29.27 14.29
C ASP A 663 17.49 -28.82 13.16
N ILE A 664 17.94 -28.19 12.05
CA ILE A 664 17.07 -27.25 11.28
C ILE A 664 16.81 -27.56 9.77
N ARG A 665 16.85 -26.57 8.85
CA ARG A 665 16.05 -26.52 7.57
C ARG A 665 16.70 -27.24 6.40
N ALA A 666 17.97 -26.92 6.19
CA ALA A 666 18.99 -27.88 5.79
C ALA A 666 19.33 -28.08 4.28
N GLY A 667 20.33 -28.96 4.13
CA GLY A 667 21.15 -29.34 2.99
C GLY A 667 22.39 -30.08 3.50
N SER A 668 23.32 -30.45 2.62
CA SER A 668 24.51 -31.27 2.87
C SER A 668 25.78 -30.86 2.08
N TYR A 669 25.68 -29.93 1.13
CA TYR A 669 26.81 -29.29 0.44
C TYR A 669 26.77 -27.75 0.49
N GLY A 670 25.63 -27.05 0.33
CA GLY A 670 25.59 -25.58 0.32
C GLY A 670 24.35 -24.89 -0.25
N SER A 671 24.59 -23.64 -0.67
CA SER A 671 23.78 -22.81 -1.56
C SER A 671 22.60 -22.01 -0.95
N PHE A 672 22.45 -20.70 -1.23
CA PHE A 672 23.45 -19.77 -1.81
C PHE A 672 23.31 -18.29 -1.45
N PRO A 673 22.10 -17.67 -1.43
CA PRO A 673 21.92 -16.20 -1.50
C PRO A 673 22.67 -15.41 -0.41
N ASP A 674 23.12 -14.16 -0.58
CA ASP A 674 22.82 -13.12 -1.61
C ASP A 674 21.36 -12.66 -1.64
N SER A 675 20.84 -12.17 -0.50
CA SER A 675 19.41 -11.87 -0.28
C SER A 675 19.10 -10.90 0.89
N LEU A 676 17.82 -10.53 1.00
CA LEU A 676 16.94 -10.55 2.18
C LEU A 676 17.38 -9.85 3.49
N THR A 677 16.63 -8.80 3.83
CA THR A 677 16.64 -8.10 5.14
C THR A 677 15.23 -7.84 5.70
N ASN A 678 14.28 -7.34 4.90
CA ASN A 678 13.24 -6.43 5.42
C ASN A 678 11.76 -6.91 5.30
N VAL A 679 11.04 -7.01 6.43
CA VAL A 679 9.57 -7.15 6.56
C VAL A 679 9.05 -6.75 7.97
N ASN A 680 7.77 -6.38 8.11
CA ASN A 680 7.16 -5.85 9.35
C ASN A 680 6.35 -6.87 10.18
N GLY A 681 5.65 -7.82 9.56
CA GLY A 681 4.79 -8.80 10.25
C GLY A 681 5.55 -9.97 10.90
N THR A 682 5.05 -11.20 10.68
CA THR A 682 5.95 -12.36 10.72
C THR A 682 7.04 -12.17 9.64
N LEU A 683 8.22 -12.74 9.84
CA LEU A 683 9.28 -12.71 8.84
C LEU A 683 9.89 -14.10 8.74
N PHE A 684 9.52 -14.80 7.69
CA PHE A 684 9.81 -16.22 7.48
C PHE A 684 11.32 -16.54 7.36
N PHE A 685 11.63 -17.83 7.26
CA PHE A 685 12.92 -18.30 6.75
C PHE A 685 12.70 -19.45 5.76
N GLU A 686 13.75 -19.81 5.02
CA GLU A 686 13.72 -20.54 3.74
C GLU A 686 13.33 -22.03 3.88
N ALA A 687 12.15 -22.33 4.43
CA ALA A 687 11.65 -23.56 5.07
C ALA A 687 11.46 -24.82 4.17
N ASN A 688 12.42 -25.08 3.29
CA ASN A 688 12.58 -26.26 2.45
C ASN A 688 12.36 -27.60 3.18
N ASP A 689 11.67 -28.54 2.52
CA ASP A 689 11.24 -29.82 3.08
C ASP A 689 12.00 -31.03 2.48
N GLY A 690 12.07 -31.13 1.16
CA GLY A 690 12.76 -32.23 0.48
C GLY A 690 12.19 -33.62 0.77
N THR A 691 10.93 -33.71 1.20
CA THR A 691 10.15 -34.97 1.25
C THR A 691 9.05 -35.00 0.19
N SER A 692 8.62 -33.83 -0.28
CA SER A 692 8.00 -33.56 -1.59
C SER A 692 8.36 -32.12 -2.04
N GLY A 693 7.44 -31.33 -2.57
CA GLY A 693 7.68 -30.04 -3.24
C GLY A 693 7.74 -28.80 -2.36
N ASP A 694 8.05 -27.65 -2.98
CA ASP A 694 7.94 -26.32 -2.35
C ASP A 694 6.46 -25.98 -2.06
N ALA A 695 6.14 -25.11 -1.10
CA ALA A 695 4.74 -24.95 -0.63
C ALA A 695 4.38 -23.58 -0.03
N LEU A 696 3.16 -23.08 -0.34
CA LEU A 696 2.41 -22.22 0.58
C LEU A 696 1.99 -23.06 1.79
N TRP A 697 2.49 -22.77 2.99
CA TRP A 697 2.25 -23.55 4.19
C TRP A 697 2.40 -22.76 5.51
N MET A 698 1.51 -21.78 5.74
CA MET A 698 1.39 -20.93 6.95
C MET A 698 1.59 -21.70 8.27
N SER A 699 2.42 -21.21 9.22
CA SER A 699 2.93 -22.05 10.31
C SER A 699 3.27 -21.30 11.63
N ASP A 700 2.30 -20.51 12.13
CA ASP A 700 2.22 -19.79 13.43
C ASP A 700 3.10 -18.56 13.70
N GLY A 701 3.46 -17.81 12.65
CA GLY A 701 4.07 -16.47 12.76
C GLY A 701 5.51 -16.45 13.30
N THR A 702 6.04 -17.63 13.62
CA THR A 702 7.36 -17.85 14.23
C THR A 702 7.90 -19.27 14.02
N SER A 703 7.23 -20.36 14.48
CA SER A 703 7.97 -21.51 15.06
C SER A 703 7.32 -22.91 15.29
N ALA A 704 6.06 -23.24 14.95
CA ALA A 704 5.55 -24.61 15.13
C ALA A 704 4.49 -25.26 14.15
N GLY A 705 4.36 -24.94 12.84
CA GLY A 705 3.55 -25.69 11.83
C GLY A 705 4.34 -26.48 10.73
N THR A 706 4.05 -27.77 10.44
CA THR A 706 4.57 -28.61 9.30
C THR A 706 3.83 -29.97 9.18
N VAL A 707 3.07 -30.21 8.12
CA VAL A 707 2.91 -31.51 7.37
C VAL A 707 2.62 -31.16 5.90
N LYS A 708 2.05 -32.05 5.07
CA LYS A 708 2.00 -31.88 3.61
C LYS A 708 0.61 -32.20 2.95
N VAL A 709 -0.15 -31.16 2.50
CA VAL A 709 -1.42 -31.07 1.65
C VAL A 709 -1.64 -29.94 0.52
N ALA A 710 -0.71 -29.00 0.16
CA ALA A 710 -0.49 -28.25 -1.13
C ALA A 710 1.04 -27.95 -1.46
N ASP A 711 1.62 -28.30 -2.64
CA ASP A 711 3.08 -28.37 -3.01
C ASP A 711 3.30 -28.06 -4.52
N PHE A 712 4.55 -27.82 -4.97
CA PHE A 712 4.97 -27.50 -6.37
C PHE A 712 6.22 -28.31 -6.89
N GLU A 713 6.71 -28.08 -8.13
CA GLU A 713 7.89 -28.76 -8.73
C GLU A 713 8.71 -27.83 -9.70
N GLU A 714 9.93 -28.22 -10.15
CA GLU A 714 10.91 -27.52 -11.06
C GLU A 714 10.96 -25.94 -11.08
N ALA A 715 11.36 -25.27 -12.19
CA ALA A 715 11.59 -23.79 -12.33
C ALA A 715 11.90 -23.37 -13.79
N ASN A 716 11.94 -22.06 -14.18
CA ASN A 716 12.55 -21.65 -15.49
C ASN A 716 13.12 -20.21 -15.66
N TYR A 717 14.11 -19.86 -14.85
CA TYR A 717 15.00 -18.71 -15.03
C TYR A 717 16.37 -19.03 -14.37
N GLY A 718 17.04 -18.06 -13.74
CA GLY A 718 17.71 -18.31 -12.47
C GLY A 718 16.66 -18.36 -11.34
N VAL A 719 16.94 -17.71 -10.21
CA VAL A 719 15.91 -17.42 -9.19
C VAL A 719 15.95 -15.95 -8.75
N TYR A 720 14.77 -15.33 -8.74
CA TYR A 720 14.37 -14.37 -7.71
C TYR A 720 12.91 -14.68 -7.33
N LEU A 721 12.51 -14.30 -6.12
CA LEU A 721 11.12 -14.30 -5.67
C LEU A 721 10.99 -13.25 -4.57
N ASP A 722 10.90 -12.00 -5.02
CA ASP A 722 11.02 -10.75 -4.27
C ASP A 722 9.69 -9.98 -4.48
N LEU A 723 9.15 -9.27 -3.48
CA LEU A 723 7.73 -8.89 -3.45
C LEU A 723 7.42 -7.47 -2.89
N ALA A 724 6.14 -7.09 -2.85
CA ALA A 724 5.65 -5.75 -2.54
C ALA A 724 4.16 -5.70 -2.14
N ASN A 725 3.57 -4.56 -1.74
CA ASN A 725 3.99 -3.67 -0.64
C ASN A 725 2.93 -2.61 -0.21
N VAL A 726 1.61 -2.85 -0.26
CA VAL A 726 0.51 -1.94 0.15
C VAL A 726 -0.69 -2.73 0.71
N ASN A 727 -1.12 -2.45 1.94
CA ASN A 727 -2.38 -2.92 2.58
C ASN A 727 -2.52 -4.45 2.82
N GLY A 728 -1.56 -5.14 3.46
CA GLY A 728 -1.79 -6.52 3.94
C GLY A 728 -0.62 -7.49 3.88
N THR A 729 -0.88 -8.77 3.59
CA THR A 729 0.11 -9.84 3.45
C THR A 729 0.76 -9.87 2.07
N LEU A 730 -0.05 -10.07 1.02
CA LEU A 730 0.30 -10.09 -0.40
C LEU A 730 -0.96 -9.92 -1.25
N PHE A 731 -0.78 -9.78 -2.56
CA PHE A 731 -1.74 -10.26 -3.56
C PHE A 731 -0.93 -10.87 -4.73
N PHE A 732 -0.47 -12.12 -4.56
CA PHE A 732 0.23 -12.93 -5.58
C PHE A 732 -0.63 -13.13 -6.83
N GLY A 733 -0.14 -13.80 -7.87
CA GLY A 733 -0.99 -14.18 -9.01
C GLY A 733 -0.34 -15.18 -9.95
N ALA A 734 -0.92 -16.38 -10.04
CA ALA A 734 -0.47 -17.43 -10.96
C ALA A 734 -1.60 -18.42 -11.35
N SER A 735 -1.27 -19.40 -12.19
CA SER A 735 -2.01 -19.81 -13.42
C SER A 735 -2.92 -21.07 -13.36
N THR A 736 -3.29 -21.60 -14.54
CA THR A 736 -4.18 -22.77 -14.77
C THR A 736 -3.73 -23.63 -15.97
N GLU A 737 -4.42 -24.74 -16.30
CA GLU A 737 -4.22 -25.53 -17.54
C GLU A 737 -4.72 -24.79 -18.82
N GLY A 738 -4.44 -23.49 -18.95
CA GLY A 738 -4.77 -22.70 -20.15
C GLY A 738 -4.49 -21.21 -20.02
N PHE A 739 -4.88 -20.59 -18.91
CA PHE A 739 -4.77 -19.15 -18.62
C PHE A 739 -3.65 -18.87 -17.61
N GLY A 740 -2.93 -17.76 -17.76
CA GLY A 740 -1.66 -17.48 -17.07
C GLY A 740 -1.70 -16.35 -16.04
N LYS A 741 -2.04 -15.15 -16.52
CA LYS A 741 -2.37 -13.93 -15.76
C LYS A 741 -3.10 -12.98 -16.72
N GLU A 742 -4.41 -12.90 -16.62
CA GLU A 742 -5.23 -12.06 -17.50
C GLU A 742 -6.03 -10.99 -16.72
N LEU A 743 -6.87 -11.38 -15.75
CA LEU A 743 -7.50 -10.47 -14.77
C LEU A 743 -7.55 -11.16 -13.40
N TRP A 744 -6.59 -10.83 -12.53
CA TRP A 744 -6.09 -11.78 -11.53
C TRP A 744 -6.29 -11.48 -10.04
N THR A 745 -6.13 -12.52 -9.22
CA THR A 745 -5.74 -12.53 -7.79
C THR A 745 -5.01 -13.81 -7.37
N SER A 746 -4.28 -13.75 -6.23
CA SER A 746 -3.77 -14.83 -5.36
C SER A 746 -3.15 -14.18 -4.09
N ASP A 747 -2.65 -14.90 -3.06
CA ASP A 747 -1.95 -14.33 -1.85
C ASP A 747 -1.14 -15.37 -1.05
N GLY A 748 -1.75 -16.06 -0.08
CA GLY A 748 -1.09 -16.42 1.19
C GLY A 748 -2.01 -17.20 2.14
N THR A 749 -3.22 -16.70 2.48
CA THR A 749 -4.36 -17.65 2.57
C THR A 749 -4.66 -18.16 1.16
N SER A 750 -5.42 -19.24 1.00
CA SER A 750 -5.55 -19.95 -0.29
C SER A 750 -6.95 -19.90 -0.94
N ALA A 751 -7.73 -18.82 -0.78
CA ALA A 751 -9.13 -18.63 -1.24
C ALA A 751 -9.60 -17.65 -2.42
N GLY A 752 -8.79 -17.06 -3.35
CA GLY A 752 -9.17 -16.51 -4.70
C GLY A 752 -8.41 -16.80 -6.09
N THR A 753 -8.36 -18.03 -6.68
CA THR A 753 -8.11 -18.36 -8.12
C THR A 753 -9.18 -19.28 -8.82
N ARG A 754 -10.11 -18.81 -9.71
CA ARG A 754 -11.26 -19.58 -10.31
C ARG A 754 -11.68 -19.27 -11.79
N LEU A 755 -12.40 -18.18 -12.13
CA LEU A 755 -12.75 -17.71 -13.51
C LEU A 755 -13.15 -16.20 -13.55
N VAL A 756 -13.04 -15.48 -14.70
CA VAL A 756 -13.62 -14.10 -14.86
C VAL A 756 -14.34 -13.74 -16.21
N ARG A 757 -13.74 -13.16 -17.28
CA ARG A 757 -14.45 -12.38 -18.36
C ARG A 757 -14.58 -12.89 -19.84
N ASP A 758 -13.54 -12.86 -20.70
CA ASP A 758 -13.33 -13.59 -22.02
C ASP A 758 -12.41 -12.82 -23.01
N ILE A 759 -11.26 -13.39 -23.46
CA ILE A 759 -10.66 -13.16 -24.82
C ILE A 759 -9.44 -14.07 -25.20
N PHE A 760 -8.56 -14.41 -24.26
CA PHE A 760 -7.09 -14.31 -24.49
C PHE A 760 -6.41 -15.46 -25.29
N GLY A 761 -5.16 -15.22 -25.74
CA GLY A 761 -4.32 -16.24 -26.36
C GLY A 761 -2.81 -15.92 -26.44
N GLY A 762 -1.98 -16.61 -25.65
CA GLY A 762 -0.51 -16.52 -25.67
C GLY A 762 0.11 -15.52 -24.68
N PRO A 763 1.46 -15.40 -24.64
CA PRO A 763 2.20 -14.62 -23.65
C PRO A 763 2.47 -13.18 -24.11
N ARG A 764 2.34 -12.20 -23.21
CA ARG A 764 2.59 -10.78 -23.51
C ARG A 764 3.61 -10.16 -22.57
N GLY A 765 3.26 -9.69 -21.38
CA GLY A 765 4.20 -9.18 -20.38
C GLY A 765 3.77 -7.87 -19.72
N SER A 766 3.38 -7.85 -18.45
CA SER A 766 3.46 -6.66 -17.58
C SER A 766 3.69 -7.02 -16.09
N TYR A 767 4.67 -6.34 -15.48
CA TYR A 767 5.47 -6.85 -14.35
C TYR A 767 5.50 -5.90 -13.12
N PRO A 768 4.37 -5.54 -12.47
CA PRO A 768 4.30 -4.50 -11.42
C PRO A 768 5.45 -4.47 -10.39
N ALA A 769 6.01 -3.28 -10.12
CA ALA A 769 7.25 -3.11 -9.35
C ALA A 769 7.31 -1.81 -8.52
N ASP A 770 8.29 -1.71 -7.61
CA ASP A 770 8.84 -0.49 -6.99
C ASP A 770 7.88 0.54 -6.34
N PHE A 771 6.99 0.08 -5.45
CA PHE A 771 5.90 0.87 -4.85
C PHE A 771 6.39 2.00 -3.90
N THR A 772 5.77 3.20 -3.92
CA THR A 772 5.85 4.20 -2.82
C THR A 772 4.57 5.03 -2.56
N ASN A 773 4.36 5.43 -1.29
CA ASN A 773 3.09 5.76 -0.60
C ASN A 773 2.11 6.84 -1.17
N MET A 774 0.78 6.62 -1.00
CA MET A 774 -0.17 7.62 -0.44
C MET A 774 -1.44 7.02 0.27
N ASN A 775 -2.69 7.25 -0.19
CA ASN A 775 -3.93 7.13 0.62
C ASN A 775 -4.67 5.78 0.49
N GLY A 776 -4.05 4.72 1.00
CA GLY A 776 -4.72 3.44 1.27
C GLY A 776 -5.23 2.68 0.04
N THR A 777 -4.72 2.98 -1.16
CA THR A 777 -5.11 2.32 -2.41
C THR A 777 -3.89 1.91 -3.25
N LEU A 778 -4.12 1.04 -4.24
CA LEU A 778 -3.21 -0.06 -4.57
C LEU A 778 -2.60 0.00 -5.98
N PHE A 779 -1.52 -0.75 -6.17
CA PHE A 779 -0.32 -0.30 -6.90
C PHE A 779 -0.03 -1.10 -8.19
N PHE A 780 -1.06 -1.25 -9.02
CA PHE A 780 -1.06 -2.10 -10.22
C PHE A 780 -0.35 -1.48 -11.46
N ARG A 781 0.98 -1.57 -11.49
CA ARG A 781 1.88 -1.10 -12.58
C ARG A 781 1.76 -1.97 -13.88
N ALA A 782 0.58 -1.91 -14.52
CA ALA A 782 0.06 -2.85 -15.53
C ALA A 782 -0.48 -2.18 -16.85
N THR A 783 -1.27 -2.92 -17.66
CA THR A 783 -1.52 -2.64 -19.10
C THR A 783 -2.97 -2.68 -19.61
N ASP A 784 -3.21 -2.05 -20.77
CA ASP A 784 -4.43 -2.04 -21.62
C ASP A 784 -4.00 -2.26 -23.11
N SER A 785 -4.92 -2.49 -24.05
CA SER A 785 -4.61 -2.84 -25.46
C SER A 785 -4.07 -1.70 -26.33
N LEU A 786 -4.14 -0.44 -25.89
CA LEU A 786 -4.36 0.65 -26.84
C LEU A 786 -3.29 1.74 -26.89
N ARG A 787 -2.78 2.21 -25.75
CA ARG A 787 -2.25 3.59 -25.64
C ARG A 787 -0.73 3.71 -25.55
N GLY A 788 -0.02 2.83 -26.24
CA GLY A 788 1.34 2.58 -25.79
C GLY A 788 1.25 1.87 -24.45
N GLY A 789 2.07 2.27 -23.50
CA GLY A 789 1.93 1.87 -22.11
C GLY A 789 2.33 3.04 -21.23
N GLU A 790 1.68 3.15 -20.09
CA GLU A 790 1.48 4.49 -19.57
C GLU A 790 1.39 4.57 -18.03
N LEU A 791 0.29 5.08 -17.46
CA LEU A 791 0.20 5.58 -16.08
C LEU A 791 -1.19 5.32 -15.48
N PHE A 792 -1.46 4.14 -14.92
CA PHE A 792 -2.78 3.87 -14.30
C PHE A 792 -2.88 4.52 -12.92
N LEU A 793 -4.10 4.57 -12.37
CA LEU A 793 -4.37 4.82 -10.97
C LEU A 793 -5.66 4.15 -10.48
N LEU A 794 -5.55 3.42 -9.36
CA LEU A 794 -6.59 2.52 -8.82
C LEU A 794 -7.17 3.04 -7.50
N ASP A 795 -8.50 2.98 -7.34
CA ASP A 795 -9.21 3.44 -6.13
C ASP A 795 -9.96 2.31 -5.41
N LEU A 796 -9.59 2.09 -4.15
CA LEU A 796 -10.16 1.14 -3.19
C LEU A 796 -10.73 1.83 -1.95
N THR A 797 -10.89 3.16 -1.97
CA THR A 797 -11.46 3.89 -0.83
C THR A 797 -12.88 3.41 -0.57
N LEU A 798 -13.10 2.87 0.63
CA LEU A 798 -14.41 2.46 1.07
C LEU A 798 -15.14 3.65 1.68
N THR A 799 -16.31 3.96 1.14
CA THR A 799 -17.24 4.96 1.66
C THR A 799 -18.18 4.34 2.69
N PRO A 800 -18.46 5.03 3.81
CA PRO A 800 -19.42 4.54 4.78
C PRO A 800 -20.86 4.70 4.27
N LEU A 801 -21.58 3.59 4.23
CA LEU A 801 -22.99 3.50 3.88
C LEU A 801 -23.83 3.37 5.16
N LEU A 802 -24.79 4.28 5.35
CA LEU A 802 -25.74 4.22 6.46
C LEU A 802 -27.11 3.76 5.94
N VAL A 803 -27.57 2.58 6.37
CA VAL A 803 -28.84 2.00 5.91
C VAL A 803 -29.87 2.05 7.03
N THR A 804 -31.06 2.58 6.75
CA THR A 804 -32.17 2.61 7.72
C THR A 804 -33.43 1.92 7.20
N GLY A 805 -34.07 1.13 8.05
CA GLY A 805 -35.37 0.51 7.79
C GLY A 805 -36.45 1.14 8.67
N SER A 806 -37.63 1.43 8.11
CA SER A 806 -38.79 1.88 8.90
C SER A 806 -39.19 0.83 9.96
N ASP A 807 -39.35 1.20 11.25
CA ASP A 807 -39.76 0.23 12.28
C ASP A 807 -41.28 0.00 12.31
N GLN A 808 -42.05 1.05 12.03
CA GLN A 808 -43.46 0.98 11.65
C GLN A 808 -43.68 1.92 10.45
N GLY A 809 -44.84 1.87 9.80
CA GLY A 809 -45.21 2.88 8.81
C GLY A 809 -45.01 2.46 7.35
N SER A 810 -44.10 3.11 6.62
CA SER A 810 -44.06 3.09 5.14
C SER A 810 -43.53 1.80 4.50
N GLY A 811 -42.84 0.92 5.24
CA GLY A 811 -42.21 -0.27 4.67
C GLY A 811 -40.99 0.05 3.78
N GLU A 812 -40.45 1.26 3.95
CA GLU A 812 -39.33 1.83 3.19
C GLU A 812 -37.99 1.49 3.86
N VAL A 813 -36.96 1.32 3.02
CA VAL A 813 -35.53 1.35 3.37
C VAL A 813 -34.90 2.56 2.69
N LYS A 814 -34.06 3.30 3.42
CA LYS A 814 -33.32 4.46 2.93
C LYS A 814 -31.83 4.30 3.16
N VAL A 815 -31.04 4.75 2.19
CA VAL A 815 -29.58 4.61 2.15
C VAL A 815 -28.97 6.01 2.10
N PHE A 816 -27.94 6.24 2.91
CA PHE A 816 -27.29 7.54 3.07
C PHE A 816 -25.76 7.39 3.04
N ASP A 817 -25.06 8.47 2.67
CA ASP A 817 -23.63 8.62 2.93
C ASP A 817 -23.36 8.90 4.42
N SER A 818 -22.07 8.94 4.80
CA SER A 818 -21.62 9.32 6.14
C SER A 818 -22.10 10.71 6.59
N SER A 819 -22.33 11.65 5.67
CA SER A 819 -22.86 12.99 5.98
C SER A 819 -24.35 13.01 6.31
N GLY A 820 -25.08 11.94 5.98
CA GLY A 820 -26.54 11.85 6.11
C GLY A 820 -27.33 12.34 4.90
N THR A 821 -26.69 12.43 3.72
CA THR A 821 -27.36 12.72 2.45
C THR A 821 -28.01 11.45 1.91
N GLU A 822 -29.32 11.50 1.59
CA GLU A 822 -30.03 10.33 1.04
C GLU A 822 -29.55 10.05 -0.39
N LEU A 823 -28.97 8.87 -0.60
CA LEU A 823 -28.47 8.39 -1.89
C LEU A 823 -29.65 7.84 -2.71
N TYR A 824 -30.38 6.89 -2.13
CA TYR A 824 -31.60 6.31 -2.70
C TYR A 824 -32.48 5.66 -1.63
N ASN A 825 -33.67 5.19 -2.06
CA ASN A 825 -34.59 4.42 -1.23
C ASN A 825 -35.23 3.28 -2.03
N LEU A 826 -35.68 2.25 -1.31
CA LEU A 826 -36.33 1.08 -1.89
C LEU A 826 -37.44 0.52 -0.98
N PHE A 827 -38.33 -0.27 -1.58
CA PHE A 827 -39.48 -0.91 -0.93
C PHE A 827 -39.37 -2.43 -1.09
N PRO A 828 -38.75 -3.16 -0.14
CA PRO A 828 -38.45 -4.59 -0.32
C PRO A 828 -39.69 -5.46 -0.44
N PHE A 829 -40.73 -5.04 0.27
CA PHE A 829 -42.02 -5.71 0.34
C PHE A 829 -43.09 -4.76 -0.22
N THR A 830 -44.22 -5.32 -0.66
CA THR A 830 -45.25 -4.55 -1.38
C THR A 830 -45.63 -3.27 -0.64
N GLU A 831 -45.75 -2.15 -1.36
CA GLU A 831 -46.08 -0.79 -0.88
C GLU A 831 -47.13 -0.69 0.27
N PRO A 832 -48.16 -1.56 0.40
CA PRO A 832 -49.06 -1.56 1.56
C PRO A 832 -48.51 -2.17 2.85
N PHE A 833 -47.26 -2.64 2.89
CA PHE A 833 -46.68 -3.34 4.05
C PHE A 833 -46.18 -2.36 5.12
N THR A 834 -46.78 -2.43 6.31
CA THR A 834 -46.49 -1.50 7.41
C THR A 834 -45.89 -2.17 8.65
N GLY A 835 -45.42 -3.41 8.54
CA GLY A 835 -44.91 -4.21 9.67
C GLY A 835 -43.48 -3.85 10.10
N GLY A 836 -42.83 -2.96 9.36
CA GLY A 836 -41.44 -2.55 9.56
C GLY A 836 -40.43 -3.44 8.84
N ILE A 837 -39.28 -2.86 8.48
CA ILE A 837 -38.17 -3.49 7.79
C ILE A 837 -36.96 -3.55 8.72
N ARG A 838 -36.37 -4.73 8.86
CA ARG A 838 -35.11 -4.93 9.58
C ARG A 838 -34.03 -4.99 8.52
N VAL A 839 -32.92 -4.31 8.78
CA VAL A 839 -31.82 -4.15 7.83
C VAL A 839 -30.55 -4.69 8.46
N ALA A 840 -29.74 -5.32 7.64
CA ALA A 840 -28.35 -5.68 7.88
C ALA A 840 -27.57 -5.46 6.57
N THR A 841 -26.25 -5.44 6.66
CA THR A 841 -25.33 -5.19 5.56
C THR A 841 -24.20 -6.21 5.62
N GLY A 842 -23.71 -6.64 4.46
CA GLY A 842 -22.67 -7.67 4.30
C GLY A 842 -22.61 -8.14 2.84
N ASP A 843 -21.47 -8.62 2.37
CA ASP A 843 -21.27 -9.08 0.99
C ASP A 843 -21.83 -10.50 0.81
N ILE A 844 -23.11 -10.61 0.44
CA ILE A 844 -23.78 -11.90 0.26
C ILE A 844 -23.39 -12.54 -1.08
N ASN A 845 -23.00 -11.74 -2.07
CA ASN A 845 -22.85 -12.18 -3.45
C ASN A 845 -21.38 -12.41 -3.89
N GLY A 846 -20.41 -11.95 -3.11
CA GLY A 846 -18.97 -12.18 -3.25
C GLY A 846 -18.29 -11.26 -4.28
N ASP A 847 -18.82 -10.07 -4.52
CA ASP A 847 -18.25 -9.09 -5.46
C ASP A 847 -17.33 -8.04 -4.80
N GLY A 848 -17.32 -7.96 -3.46
CA GLY A 848 -16.60 -6.95 -2.67
C GLY A 848 -17.41 -5.67 -2.42
N VAL A 849 -18.71 -5.68 -2.71
CA VAL A 849 -19.68 -4.61 -2.42
C VAL A 849 -20.66 -5.12 -1.37
N MET A 850 -20.84 -4.35 -0.29
CA MET A 850 -21.81 -4.71 0.75
C MET A 850 -23.23 -4.80 0.17
N ASP A 851 -23.93 -5.91 0.34
CA ASP A 851 -25.36 -6.02 0.04
C ASP A 851 -26.21 -5.50 1.21
N ILE A 852 -27.43 -5.03 0.90
CA ILE A 852 -28.48 -4.66 1.84
C ILE A 852 -29.45 -5.84 2.03
N VAL A 853 -29.33 -6.52 3.16
CA VAL A 853 -30.23 -7.61 3.54
C VAL A 853 -31.43 -7.07 4.31
N THR A 854 -32.63 -7.37 3.82
CA THR A 854 -33.88 -6.86 4.39
C THR A 854 -34.78 -7.98 4.89
N ALA A 855 -35.37 -7.79 6.09
CA ALA A 855 -36.22 -8.76 6.75
C ALA A 855 -37.59 -8.17 7.13
N ALA A 856 -38.65 -8.91 6.81
CA ALA A 856 -40.01 -8.48 7.05
C ALA A 856 -40.42 -8.57 8.53
N GLY A 857 -40.90 -7.47 9.09
CA GLY A 857 -41.51 -7.43 10.41
C GLY A 857 -42.94 -8.04 10.49
N PRO A 858 -43.62 -7.88 11.64
CA PRO A 858 -44.92 -8.48 11.90
C PRO A 858 -45.95 -8.28 10.78
N GLY A 859 -46.55 -9.39 10.34
CA GLY A 859 -47.52 -9.44 9.25
C GLY A 859 -46.95 -9.68 7.86
N GLY A 860 -45.63 -9.55 7.64
CA GLY A 860 -45.00 -9.76 6.33
C GLY A 860 -44.63 -11.21 6.00
N GLY A 861 -44.78 -12.12 6.97
CA GLY A 861 -44.22 -13.47 6.90
C GLY A 861 -42.73 -13.49 7.26
N PRO A 862 -42.06 -14.64 7.17
CA PRO A 862 -40.62 -14.76 7.44
C PRO A 862 -39.80 -14.46 6.18
N ARG A 863 -40.16 -13.39 5.45
CA ARG A 863 -39.55 -13.05 4.16
C ARG A 863 -38.24 -12.29 4.36
N VAL A 864 -37.23 -12.68 3.60
CA VAL A 864 -35.92 -12.02 3.50
C VAL A 864 -35.69 -11.71 2.03
N SER A 865 -35.16 -10.53 1.73
CA SER A 865 -34.79 -10.11 0.38
C SER A 865 -33.49 -9.32 0.41
N VAL A 866 -32.58 -9.59 -0.53
CA VAL A 866 -31.21 -9.05 -0.58
C VAL A 866 -31.06 -8.13 -1.79
N PHE A 867 -30.53 -6.93 -1.56
CA PHE A 867 -30.35 -5.91 -2.59
C PHE A 867 -28.89 -5.48 -2.66
N ASP A 868 -28.34 -5.47 -3.87
CA ASP A 868 -27.06 -4.86 -4.19
C ASP A 868 -27.08 -3.38 -3.78
N SER A 869 -26.07 -2.92 -3.01
CA SER A 869 -26.03 -1.53 -2.51
C SER A 869 -25.50 -0.52 -3.52
N GLU A 870 -24.80 -0.96 -4.56
CA GLU A 870 -24.43 -0.10 -5.68
C GLU A 870 -25.65 0.13 -6.56
N THR A 871 -26.32 -0.92 -7.04
CA THR A 871 -27.42 -0.78 -8.01
C THR A 871 -28.79 -0.51 -7.40
N GLY A 872 -28.98 -0.83 -6.11
CA GLY A 872 -30.27 -0.80 -5.42
C GLY A 872 -31.28 -1.85 -5.94
N LEU A 873 -30.82 -2.84 -6.72
CA LEU A 873 -31.63 -3.92 -7.29
C LEU A 873 -31.50 -5.20 -6.46
N LEU A 874 -32.42 -6.15 -6.65
CA LEU A 874 -32.26 -7.49 -6.09
C LEU A 874 -31.03 -8.17 -6.70
N ILE A 875 -30.18 -8.78 -5.86
CA ILE A 875 -29.06 -9.61 -6.32
C ILE A 875 -29.58 -10.77 -7.19
N THR A 876 -28.67 -11.40 -7.94
CA THR A 876 -28.98 -12.64 -8.66
C THR A 876 -28.61 -13.87 -7.81
N GLY A 877 -29.22 -15.02 -8.08
CA GLY A 877 -28.90 -16.28 -7.37
C GLY A 877 -29.98 -16.78 -6.39
N GLY A 878 -29.57 -17.62 -5.44
CA GLY A 878 -30.46 -18.41 -4.59
C GLY A 878 -31.10 -17.64 -3.42
N LEU A 879 -30.42 -16.63 -2.88
CA LEU A 879 -30.83 -15.88 -1.69
C LEU A 879 -31.52 -14.54 -1.95
N ALA A 880 -31.68 -14.12 -3.21
CA ALA A 880 -32.26 -12.84 -3.59
C ALA A 880 -33.61 -12.53 -2.92
N ASP A 881 -34.53 -13.51 -2.84
CA ASP A 881 -35.84 -13.36 -2.19
C ASP A 881 -36.43 -14.71 -1.74
N PHE A 882 -36.55 -14.93 -0.44
CA PHE A 882 -36.96 -16.23 0.12
C PHE A 882 -37.74 -16.12 1.44
N PHE A 883 -38.25 -17.26 1.91
CA PHE A 883 -38.88 -17.41 3.24
C PHE A 883 -38.00 -18.27 4.15
N ALA A 884 -37.41 -17.66 5.19
CA ALA A 884 -36.51 -18.33 6.13
C ALA A 884 -37.21 -19.42 6.99
N TYR A 885 -38.50 -19.22 7.25
CA TYR A 885 -39.35 -20.12 8.04
C TYR A 885 -40.63 -20.48 7.27
N ASP A 886 -41.46 -21.37 7.84
CA ASP A 886 -42.74 -21.74 7.22
C ASP A 886 -43.58 -20.47 6.90
N PRO A 887 -44.05 -20.27 5.65
CA PRO A 887 -44.75 -19.05 5.24
C PRO A 887 -46.04 -18.73 6.02
N SER A 888 -46.57 -19.65 6.82
CA SER A 888 -47.67 -19.37 7.75
C SER A 888 -47.25 -18.62 9.03
N ILE A 889 -45.95 -18.45 9.28
CA ILE A 889 -45.39 -17.74 10.43
C ILE A 889 -45.37 -16.24 10.15
N THR A 890 -46.45 -15.54 10.51
CA THR A 890 -46.61 -14.10 10.25
C THR A 890 -46.10 -13.19 11.37
N VAL A 891 -45.26 -13.68 12.29
CA VAL A 891 -44.72 -12.84 13.39
C VAL A 891 -43.62 -11.89 12.94
N GLY A 892 -43.03 -12.14 11.77
CA GLY A 892 -41.87 -11.40 11.26
C GLY A 892 -40.55 -11.99 11.73
N VAL A 893 -39.46 -11.48 11.16
CA VAL A 893 -38.09 -11.92 11.42
C VAL A 893 -37.16 -10.74 11.74
N PHE A 894 -36.07 -11.05 12.42
CA PHE A 894 -34.84 -10.25 12.47
C PHE A 894 -33.81 -10.92 11.56
N VAL A 895 -32.87 -10.12 11.05
CA VAL A 895 -31.73 -10.56 10.24
C VAL A 895 -30.45 -9.97 10.81
N ALA A 896 -29.36 -10.71 10.67
CA ALA A 896 -27.97 -10.30 10.81
C ALA A 896 -27.19 -11.00 9.70
N VAL A 897 -25.98 -10.52 9.42
CA VAL A 897 -25.14 -10.95 8.31
C VAL A 897 -23.70 -11.04 8.81
N GLY A 898 -22.93 -11.99 8.28
CA GLY A 898 -21.50 -12.17 8.55
C GLY A 898 -21.07 -13.59 8.19
N ASP A 899 -19.92 -13.75 7.53
CA ASP A 899 -19.34 -15.03 7.12
C ASP A 899 -19.07 -15.93 8.34
N VAL A 900 -19.91 -16.96 8.57
CA VAL A 900 -19.74 -17.88 9.70
C VAL A 900 -18.89 -19.10 9.37
N ASN A 901 -18.51 -19.29 8.10
CA ASN A 901 -17.88 -20.51 7.60
C ASN A 901 -16.52 -20.29 6.91
N ASN A 902 -16.09 -19.03 6.80
CA ASN A 902 -14.91 -18.51 6.14
C ASN A 902 -14.79 -19.00 4.68
N ASP A 903 -15.89 -18.89 3.93
CA ASP A 903 -15.95 -19.19 2.48
C ASP A 903 -15.86 -17.94 1.58
N GLY A 904 -15.84 -16.74 2.18
CA GLY A 904 -15.71 -15.46 1.49
C GLY A 904 -17.03 -14.86 1.02
N PHE A 905 -18.17 -15.42 1.46
CA PHE A 905 -19.51 -14.87 1.25
C PHE A 905 -20.18 -14.71 2.62
N ASP A 906 -20.72 -13.53 2.91
CA ASP A 906 -21.38 -13.32 4.19
C ASP A 906 -22.67 -14.16 4.31
N ASP A 907 -22.83 -14.83 5.46
CA ASP A 907 -23.96 -15.72 5.69
C ASP A 907 -25.18 -14.98 6.27
N ILE A 908 -26.39 -15.37 5.84
CA ILE A 908 -27.63 -14.75 6.32
C ILE A 908 -28.12 -15.47 7.59
N ILE A 909 -28.05 -14.76 8.72
CA ILE A 909 -28.54 -15.25 10.01
C ILE A 909 -29.93 -14.67 10.26
N THR A 910 -30.90 -15.52 10.62
CA THR A 910 -32.29 -15.08 10.86
C THR A 910 -32.81 -15.58 12.20
N SER A 911 -33.71 -14.80 12.82
CA SER A 911 -34.45 -15.23 14.00
C SER A 911 -35.90 -14.71 14.00
N ALA A 912 -36.78 -15.38 14.74
CA ALA A 912 -38.19 -14.98 14.79
C ALA A 912 -38.45 -13.83 15.76
N ASP A 913 -39.35 -12.91 15.38
CA ASP A 913 -39.79 -11.78 16.22
C ASP A 913 -40.86 -12.22 17.27
N ALA A 914 -41.35 -11.28 18.06
CA ALA A 914 -42.27 -11.48 19.17
C ALA A 914 -43.52 -12.31 18.80
N GLY A 915 -43.73 -13.38 19.56
CA GLY A 915 -44.72 -14.43 19.27
C GLY A 915 -44.12 -15.68 18.61
N GLY A 916 -42.95 -15.57 17.97
CA GLY A 916 -42.12 -16.69 17.55
C GLY A 916 -41.35 -17.32 18.72
N GLY A 917 -40.82 -18.53 18.51
CA GLY A 917 -39.85 -19.13 19.44
C GLY A 917 -38.44 -18.57 19.21
N PRO A 918 -37.47 -18.82 20.11
CA PRO A 918 -36.12 -18.29 20.02
C PRO A 918 -35.26 -19.14 19.07
N HIS A 919 -35.79 -19.40 17.88
CA HIS A 919 -35.19 -20.22 16.83
C HIS A 919 -34.29 -19.33 15.97
N ILE A 920 -33.07 -19.81 15.75
CA ILE A 920 -32.06 -19.22 14.88
C ILE A 920 -31.87 -20.16 13.70
N LYS A 921 -31.68 -19.58 12.50
CA LYS A 921 -31.20 -20.28 11.31
C LYS A 921 -30.11 -19.47 10.65
N VAL A 922 -29.07 -20.15 10.21
CA VAL A 922 -27.98 -19.59 9.40
C VAL A 922 -28.08 -20.19 8.00
N PHE A 923 -28.10 -19.33 6.98
CA PHE A 923 -28.14 -19.70 5.56
C PHE A 923 -26.84 -19.31 4.89
N ASN A 924 -26.24 -20.25 4.15
CA ASN A 924 -24.98 -20.00 3.47
C ASN A 924 -25.12 -18.91 2.39
N GLY A 925 -24.27 -17.87 2.41
CA GLY A 925 -24.30 -16.76 1.44
C GLY A 925 -24.22 -17.23 -0.02
N GLN A 926 -23.26 -18.12 -0.29
CA GLN A 926 -22.97 -18.62 -1.64
C GLN A 926 -24.12 -19.45 -2.26
N ASP A 927 -24.74 -20.40 -1.54
CA ASP A 927 -25.70 -21.36 -2.12
C ASP A 927 -27.11 -21.36 -1.50
N GLY A 928 -27.32 -20.64 -0.38
CA GLY A 928 -28.58 -20.55 0.35
C GLY A 928 -28.98 -21.82 1.11
N SER A 929 -28.10 -22.80 1.25
CA SER A 929 -28.31 -23.98 2.11
C SER A 929 -28.31 -23.60 3.59
N ILE A 930 -28.85 -24.46 4.46
CA ILE A 930 -28.84 -24.20 5.91
C ILE A 930 -27.56 -24.78 6.50
N ILE A 931 -26.72 -23.89 7.04
CA ILE A 931 -25.51 -24.24 7.79
C ILE A 931 -25.91 -24.86 9.13
N THR A 932 -26.68 -24.12 9.94
CA THR A 932 -27.18 -24.60 11.24
C THR A 932 -28.56 -24.04 11.59
N GLU A 933 -29.27 -24.74 12.47
CA GLU A 933 -30.48 -24.22 13.13
C GLU A 933 -30.55 -24.66 14.60
N PHE A 934 -30.82 -23.72 15.51
CA PHE A 934 -30.77 -23.96 16.96
C PHE A 934 -31.70 -23.05 17.75
N TYR A 935 -31.90 -23.36 19.05
CA TYR A 935 -32.70 -22.53 19.96
C TYR A 935 -31.79 -21.75 20.93
N ALA A 936 -31.63 -20.44 20.69
CA ALA A 936 -30.78 -19.57 21.49
C ALA A 936 -31.29 -19.36 22.93
N TYR A 937 -32.56 -19.66 23.22
CA TYR A 937 -33.15 -19.61 24.57
C TYR A 937 -34.11 -20.78 24.80
N ALA A 938 -34.61 -20.94 26.02
CA ALA A 938 -35.61 -21.97 26.32
C ALA A 938 -36.84 -21.78 25.39
N PRO A 939 -37.36 -22.82 24.71
CA PRO A 939 -38.43 -22.67 23.70
C PRO A 939 -39.75 -22.05 24.16
N THR A 940 -39.94 -21.85 25.47
CA THR A 940 -41.07 -21.11 26.06
C THR A 940 -40.89 -19.59 26.07
N ILE A 941 -39.71 -19.09 25.71
CA ILE A 941 -39.40 -17.65 25.62
C ILE A 941 -39.81 -17.17 24.22
N THR A 942 -40.97 -16.51 24.12
CA THR A 942 -41.56 -16.09 22.84
C THR A 942 -41.62 -14.57 22.66
N VAL A 943 -40.62 -13.86 23.19
CA VAL A 943 -40.50 -12.39 23.13
C VAL A 943 -39.75 -11.89 21.88
N GLY A 944 -39.42 -12.80 20.98
CA GLY A 944 -38.51 -12.58 19.86
C GLY A 944 -37.04 -12.61 20.30
N VAL A 945 -36.15 -12.81 19.33
CA VAL A 945 -34.70 -12.68 19.52
C VAL A 945 -34.19 -11.57 18.62
N ARG A 946 -33.14 -10.88 19.08
CA ARG A 946 -32.34 -9.93 18.31
C ARG A 946 -31.00 -10.58 18.09
N ILE A 947 -30.46 -10.34 16.91
CA ILE A 947 -29.26 -10.99 16.42
C ILE A 947 -28.31 -9.93 15.85
N ALA A 948 -27.02 -10.21 15.99
CA ALA A 948 -25.91 -9.57 15.31
C ALA A 948 -24.89 -10.69 14.96
N SER A 949 -23.92 -10.38 14.10
CA SER A 949 -22.81 -11.29 13.77
C SER A 949 -21.49 -10.56 13.87
N GLY A 950 -20.42 -11.27 14.24
CA GLY A 950 -19.06 -10.73 14.28
C GLY A 950 -18.06 -11.73 14.84
N ASP A 951 -16.79 -11.63 14.49
CA ASP A 951 -15.71 -12.50 15.00
C ASP A 951 -15.29 -12.02 16.40
N VAL A 952 -15.90 -12.62 17.44
CA VAL A 952 -15.74 -12.16 18.84
C VAL A 952 -14.71 -12.99 19.63
N ASP A 953 -14.02 -13.94 19.00
CA ASP A 953 -12.85 -14.62 19.60
C ASP A 953 -11.63 -14.81 18.69
N GLY A 954 -11.62 -14.14 17.53
CA GLY A 954 -10.47 -13.94 16.65
C GLY A 954 -10.04 -15.20 15.91
N ASP A 955 -10.98 -16.12 15.65
CA ASP A 955 -10.74 -17.37 14.94
C ASP A 955 -10.98 -17.28 13.43
N GLY A 956 -11.45 -16.12 12.95
CA GLY A 956 -11.75 -15.83 11.55
C GLY A 956 -13.13 -16.30 11.10
N PHE A 957 -14.04 -16.64 12.03
CA PHE A 957 -15.42 -17.03 11.74
C PHE A 957 -16.39 -16.15 12.53
N ALA A 958 -17.45 -15.66 11.90
CA ALA A 958 -18.43 -14.83 12.59
C ALA A 958 -19.32 -15.63 13.57
N GLU A 959 -19.45 -15.11 14.79
CA GLU A 959 -20.35 -15.63 15.83
C GLU A 959 -21.76 -15.07 15.74
N VAL A 960 -22.76 -15.91 16.03
CA VAL A 960 -24.14 -15.45 16.22
C VAL A 960 -24.35 -14.91 17.63
N ILE A 961 -24.42 -13.59 17.76
CA ILE A 961 -24.69 -12.87 19.02
C ILE A 961 -26.20 -12.69 19.18
N THR A 962 -26.76 -13.00 20.37
CA THR A 962 -28.22 -13.02 20.58
C THR A 962 -28.66 -12.30 21.88
N ALA A 963 -29.85 -11.69 21.85
CA ALA A 963 -30.54 -11.18 23.05
C ALA A 963 -32.08 -11.24 22.93
N PRO A 964 -32.83 -11.35 24.05
CA PRO A 964 -34.30 -11.30 24.03
C PRO A 964 -34.88 -9.94 23.63
N GLY A 965 -36.01 -9.99 22.91
CA GLY A 965 -36.86 -8.84 22.66
C GLY A 965 -37.70 -8.37 23.88
N PRO A 966 -38.47 -7.27 23.74
CA PRO A 966 -39.23 -6.67 24.83
C PRO A 966 -40.13 -7.65 25.59
N GLY A 967 -40.04 -7.63 26.91
CA GLY A 967 -40.61 -8.63 27.81
C GLY A 967 -39.60 -9.69 28.28
N GLY A 968 -38.45 -9.81 27.60
CA GLY A 968 -37.27 -10.54 28.07
C GLY A 968 -36.27 -9.64 28.78
N GLY A 969 -35.37 -10.25 29.56
CA GLY A 969 -34.28 -9.55 30.24
C GLY A 969 -33.08 -9.28 29.32
N PRO A 970 -32.11 -8.43 29.73
CA PRO A 970 -30.97 -8.03 28.92
C PRO A 970 -29.85 -9.09 28.87
N HIS A 971 -30.22 -10.35 28.67
CA HIS A 971 -29.30 -11.49 28.65
C HIS A 971 -28.72 -11.67 27.25
N VAL A 972 -27.44 -11.36 27.07
CA VAL A 972 -26.69 -11.60 25.83
C VAL A 972 -26.08 -13.01 25.85
N ARG A 973 -26.14 -13.72 24.73
CA ARG A 973 -25.49 -15.02 24.52
C ARG A 973 -24.92 -15.12 23.12
N VAL A 974 -23.68 -15.62 23.03
CA VAL A 974 -22.91 -15.79 21.79
C VAL A 974 -22.86 -17.28 21.42
N PHE A 975 -22.99 -17.59 20.12
CA PHE A 975 -22.99 -18.96 19.59
C PHE A 975 -22.12 -19.06 18.33
N ASP A 976 -21.36 -20.15 18.24
CA ASP A 976 -20.61 -20.59 17.07
C ASP A 976 -21.59 -20.73 15.88
N GLY A 977 -21.32 -20.01 14.79
CA GLY A 977 -22.24 -19.90 13.66
C GLY A 977 -22.37 -21.18 12.83
N MET A 978 -21.33 -22.02 12.81
CA MET A 978 -21.32 -23.31 12.08
C MET A 978 -22.05 -24.44 12.81
N THR A 979 -21.96 -24.48 14.14
CA THR A 979 -22.43 -25.60 14.96
C THR A 979 -23.66 -25.25 15.81
N GLY A 980 -23.95 -23.96 16.02
CA GLY A 980 -25.01 -23.50 16.92
C GLY A 980 -24.74 -23.79 18.40
N LEU A 981 -23.49 -24.11 18.76
CA LEU A 981 -23.05 -24.31 20.14
C LEU A 981 -22.75 -22.96 20.80
N GLN A 982 -23.04 -22.83 22.10
CA GLN A 982 -22.71 -21.61 22.81
C GLN A 982 -21.18 -21.52 23.01
N LYS A 983 -20.54 -20.42 22.59
CA LYS A 983 -19.10 -20.20 22.81
C LYS A 983 -18.81 -19.98 24.30
N GLU A 984 -17.65 -20.39 24.76
CA GLU A 984 -17.15 -20.14 26.12
C GLU A 984 -16.21 -18.93 26.10
N GLY A 985 -16.36 -17.97 27.01
CA GLY A 985 -15.54 -16.75 27.02
C GLY A 985 -16.00 -15.74 28.06
N ALA A 986 -15.37 -14.57 28.12
CA ALA A 986 -15.72 -13.51 29.07
C ALA A 986 -17.06 -12.85 28.69
N ALA A 987 -17.21 -12.46 27.42
CA ALA A 987 -18.39 -11.77 26.90
C ALA A 987 -19.45 -12.70 26.26
N THR A 988 -19.37 -14.03 26.41
CA THR A 988 -20.28 -14.94 25.68
C THR A 988 -21.62 -15.24 26.36
N ASN A 989 -21.81 -14.81 27.62
CA ASN A 989 -22.98 -15.18 28.44
C ASN A 989 -23.24 -14.24 29.65
N PHE A 990 -23.81 -13.05 29.42
CA PHE A 990 -23.88 -12.00 30.44
C PHE A 990 -25.18 -11.16 30.43
N PHE A 991 -25.37 -10.31 31.44
CA PHE A 991 -26.46 -9.32 31.45
C PHE A 991 -25.91 -7.92 31.16
N ALA A 992 -26.25 -7.34 30.01
CA ALA A 992 -25.75 -6.02 29.57
C ALA A 992 -26.27 -4.85 30.44
N TYR A 993 -27.49 -5.00 30.99
CA TYR A 993 -28.16 -4.02 31.84
C TYR A 993 -28.63 -4.68 33.16
N ASP A 994 -29.29 -3.93 34.04
CA ASP A 994 -29.85 -4.47 35.29
C ASP A 994 -30.70 -5.73 34.99
N PRO A 995 -30.46 -6.89 35.62
CA PRO A 995 -31.22 -8.11 35.36
C PRO A 995 -32.73 -8.02 35.63
N ALA A 996 -33.21 -6.97 36.31
CA ALA A 996 -34.64 -6.68 36.47
C ALA A 996 -35.24 -5.82 35.34
N PHE A 997 -34.42 -5.28 34.43
CA PHE A 997 -34.87 -4.65 33.20
C PHE A 997 -35.53 -5.70 32.30
N VAL A 998 -36.66 -5.36 31.69
CA VAL A 998 -37.42 -6.25 30.80
C VAL A 998 -37.81 -5.58 29.48
N GLY A 999 -37.10 -4.51 29.10
CA GLY A 999 -37.33 -3.80 27.83
C GLY A 999 -36.77 -4.51 26.60
N GLY A 1000 -36.04 -5.62 26.78
CA GLY A 1000 -35.24 -6.26 25.73
C GLY A 1000 -34.00 -5.44 25.36
N VAL A 1001 -33.16 -6.01 24.49
CA VAL A 1001 -31.93 -5.38 23.99
C VAL A 1001 -31.94 -5.41 22.45
N TYR A 1002 -31.31 -4.41 21.85
CA TYR A 1002 -30.86 -4.40 20.45
C TYR A 1002 -29.34 -4.55 20.46
N ILE A 1003 -28.76 -5.26 19.49
CA ILE A 1003 -27.34 -5.62 19.46
C ILE A 1003 -26.79 -5.29 18.08
N ALA A 1004 -25.52 -4.89 18.04
CA ALA A 1004 -24.64 -4.88 16.89
C ALA A 1004 -23.25 -5.35 17.35
N SER A 1005 -22.33 -5.53 16.41
CA SER A 1005 -20.95 -5.95 16.65
C SER A 1005 -20.02 -5.29 15.63
N GLY A 1006 -18.78 -5.08 16.03
CA GLY A 1006 -17.76 -4.37 15.26
C GLY A 1006 -16.57 -4.07 16.16
N ASP A 1007 -15.36 -3.96 15.62
CA ASP A 1007 -14.15 -3.70 16.41
C ASP A 1007 -14.05 -2.21 16.79
N VAL A 1008 -14.62 -1.86 17.95
CA VAL A 1008 -14.71 -0.49 18.45
C VAL A 1008 -13.38 -0.03 19.06
N ASN A 1009 -12.44 -0.94 19.31
CA ASN A 1009 -11.19 -0.66 20.02
C ASN A 1009 -9.90 -0.95 19.25
N ASN A 1010 -10.02 -1.50 18.04
CA ASN A 1010 -8.97 -1.90 17.10
C ASN A 1010 -7.94 -2.86 17.73
N ASP A 1011 -8.43 -3.92 18.36
CA ASP A 1011 -7.63 -5.04 18.86
C ASP A 1011 -7.69 -6.30 17.96
N GLY A 1012 -8.51 -6.26 16.91
CA GLY A 1012 -8.71 -7.36 15.96
C GLY A 1012 -9.87 -8.29 16.33
N PHE A 1013 -10.73 -7.92 17.28
CA PHE A 1013 -11.89 -8.69 17.71
C PHE A 1013 -13.16 -7.83 17.68
N ASP A 1014 -14.27 -8.37 17.21
CA ASP A 1014 -15.53 -7.63 17.22
C ASP A 1014 -16.06 -7.45 18.64
N ASP A 1015 -16.34 -6.19 19.01
CA ASP A 1015 -16.93 -5.81 20.30
C ASP A 1015 -18.45 -5.96 20.31
N ILE A 1016 -19.03 -6.13 21.51
CA ILE A 1016 -20.48 -6.30 21.65
C ILE A 1016 -21.16 -4.95 21.96
N ILE A 1017 -21.76 -4.36 20.94
CA ILE A 1017 -22.52 -3.10 21.02
C ILE A 1017 -23.97 -3.38 21.42
N THR A 1018 -24.45 -2.78 22.50
CA THR A 1018 -25.81 -3.00 23.02
C THR A 1018 -26.60 -1.70 23.16
N GLY A 1019 -27.84 -1.72 22.67
CA GLY A 1019 -28.84 -0.66 22.83
C GLY A 1019 -30.01 -1.09 23.71
N ALA A 1020 -30.33 -0.29 24.72
CA ALA A 1020 -31.45 -0.58 25.62
C ALA A 1020 -32.80 -0.43 24.89
N GLY A 1021 -33.68 -1.44 25.04
CA GLY A 1021 -35.04 -1.39 24.51
C GLY A 1021 -35.97 -0.43 25.26
N ALA A 1022 -37.28 -0.52 24.94
CA ALA A 1022 -38.29 0.37 25.50
C ALA A 1022 -38.26 0.40 27.05
N SER A 1023 -38.46 1.59 27.62
CA SER A 1023 -38.28 1.95 29.04
C SER A 1023 -36.85 1.98 29.59
N GLY A 1024 -35.83 1.56 28.82
CA GLY A 1024 -34.41 1.67 29.21
C GLY A 1024 -33.80 3.06 28.95
N GLY A 1025 -34.49 3.88 28.13
CA GLY A 1025 -33.92 5.11 27.59
C GLY A 1025 -32.99 4.84 26.39
N PRO A 1026 -32.42 5.88 25.76
CA PRO A 1026 -31.49 5.73 24.65
C PRO A 1026 -30.08 5.33 25.12
N HIS A 1027 -29.98 4.36 26.03
CA HIS A 1027 -28.72 3.96 26.67
C HIS A 1027 -27.98 2.96 25.77
N VAL A 1028 -26.76 3.31 25.36
CA VAL A 1028 -25.84 2.43 24.63
C VAL A 1028 -24.67 2.01 25.54
N LYS A 1029 -24.22 0.76 25.40
CA LYS A 1029 -22.99 0.24 25.99
C LYS A 1029 -22.24 -0.66 25.02
N VAL A 1030 -20.92 -0.55 25.00
CA VAL A 1030 -20.02 -1.43 24.24
C VAL A 1030 -19.17 -2.23 25.22
N PHE A 1031 -19.03 -3.53 24.99
CA PHE A 1031 -18.26 -4.45 25.81
C PHE A 1031 -17.16 -5.11 24.98
N ASP A 1032 -15.95 -5.07 25.53
CA ASP A 1032 -14.79 -5.83 25.07
C ASP A 1032 -15.15 -7.32 24.99
N SER A 1033 -14.99 -7.93 23.83
CA SER A 1033 -15.33 -9.34 23.62
C SER A 1033 -14.38 -10.29 24.34
N THR A 1034 -13.10 -9.94 24.38
CA THR A 1034 -11.99 -10.75 24.93
C THR A 1034 -12.04 -10.84 26.46
N ASP A 1035 -12.28 -9.72 27.16
CA ASP A 1035 -12.13 -9.60 28.61
C ASP A 1035 -13.40 -9.13 29.36
N PHE A 1036 -14.45 -8.74 28.62
CA PHE A 1036 -15.73 -8.22 29.12
C PHE A 1036 -15.62 -6.90 29.92
N SER A 1037 -14.58 -6.11 29.68
CA SER A 1037 -14.51 -4.71 30.09
C SER A 1037 -15.54 -3.86 29.33
N LEU A 1038 -15.67 -2.61 29.76
CA LEU A 1038 -16.69 -1.68 29.25
C LEU A 1038 -15.98 -0.54 28.53
N ILE A 1039 -16.05 -0.55 27.20
CA ILE A 1039 -15.39 0.41 26.32
C ILE A 1039 -16.19 1.72 26.33
N GLN A 1040 -17.45 1.68 25.89
CA GLN A 1040 -18.34 2.85 25.85
C GLN A 1040 -19.62 2.68 26.69
N ASN A 1041 -20.17 3.81 27.19
CA ASN A 1041 -21.33 3.82 28.09
C ASN A 1041 -22.00 5.22 28.14
N PHE A 1042 -23.01 5.46 27.28
CA PHE A 1042 -23.57 6.79 27.08
C PHE A 1042 -25.07 6.78 26.69
N PHE A 1043 -25.69 7.97 26.63
CA PHE A 1043 -27.04 8.15 26.09
C PHE A 1043 -26.97 8.81 24.71
N ALA A 1044 -27.42 8.13 23.66
CA ALA A 1044 -27.36 8.60 22.27
C ALA A 1044 -28.33 9.77 21.98
N TYR A 1045 -29.40 9.89 22.76
CA TYR A 1045 -30.42 10.94 22.67
C TYR A 1045 -30.76 11.48 24.07
N ASP A 1046 -31.69 12.44 24.16
CA ASP A 1046 -32.15 12.99 25.44
C ASP A 1046 -32.56 11.87 26.42
N PRO A 1047 -31.97 11.76 27.63
CA PRO A 1047 -32.27 10.67 28.57
C PRO A 1047 -33.72 10.61 29.09
N SER A 1048 -34.56 11.61 28.81
CA SER A 1048 -35.99 11.57 29.09
C SER A 1048 -36.81 10.84 28.02
N PHE A 1049 -36.24 10.64 26.83
CA PHE A 1049 -36.79 9.72 25.84
C PHE A 1049 -36.72 8.29 26.37
N THR A 1050 -37.78 7.50 26.18
CA THR A 1050 -37.91 6.14 26.74
C THR A 1050 -38.34 5.09 25.72
N GLY A 1051 -38.33 5.41 24.42
CA GLY A 1051 -38.61 4.45 23.34
C GLY A 1051 -37.51 3.40 23.12
N GLY A 1052 -36.32 3.61 23.69
CA GLY A 1052 -35.14 2.76 23.50
C GLY A 1052 -34.31 3.20 22.29
N VAL A 1053 -33.18 2.55 22.08
CA VAL A 1053 -32.22 2.84 20.99
C VAL A 1053 -31.88 1.54 20.23
N ARG A 1054 -31.70 1.69 18.92
CA ARG A 1054 -31.17 0.66 18.02
C ARG A 1054 -29.74 1.04 17.70
N VAL A 1055 -28.91 0.02 17.51
CA VAL A 1055 -27.48 0.14 17.28
C VAL A 1055 -27.13 -0.58 15.98
N GLY A 1056 -26.13 -0.05 15.30
CA GLY A 1056 -25.38 -0.64 14.19
C GLY A 1056 -23.93 -0.14 14.28
N SER A 1057 -23.07 -0.68 13.44
CA SER A 1057 -21.64 -0.40 13.42
C SER A 1057 -21.15 -0.28 11.98
N ALA A 1058 -20.12 0.52 11.79
CA ALA A 1058 -19.21 0.59 10.65
C ALA A 1058 -18.17 1.68 10.97
N ASP A 1059 -16.97 1.64 10.43
CA ASP A 1059 -16.09 2.81 10.39
C ASP A 1059 -16.77 3.92 9.56
N VAL A 1060 -17.21 5.00 10.22
CA VAL A 1060 -17.93 6.12 9.58
C VAL A 1060 -16.99 7.29 9.26
N ASN A 1061 -15.78 7.28 9.81
CA ASN A 1061 -14.85 8.41 9.72
C ASN A 1061 -13.51 8.09 9.02
N GLY A 1062 -13.24 6.80 8.76
CA GLY A 1062 -12.02 6.29 8.11
C GLY A 1062 -10.83 6.15 9.06
N ASP A 1063 -11.04 5.93 10.36
CA ASP A 1063 -9.95 5.77 11.35
C ASP A 1063 -9.63 4.31 11.71
N PHE A 1064 -10.28 3.33 11.08
CA PHE A 1064 -10.19 1.89 11.32
C PHE A 1064 -10.73 1.42 12.68
N PHE A 1065 -11.53 2.22 13.38
CA PHE A 1065 -12.32 1.79 14.52
C PHE A 1065 -13.80 1.78 14.12
N ASP A 1066 -14.55 0.75 14.50
CA ASP A 1066 -15.99 0.72 14.20
C ASP A 1066 -16.74 1.78 15.03
N ASP A 1067 -17.45 2.65 14.31
CA ASP A 1067 -18.23 3.74 14.89
C ASP A 1067 -19.64 3.28 15.26
N ILE A 1068 -20.20 3.90 16.29
CA ILE A 1068 -21.45 3.50 16.89
C ILE A 1068 -22.61 4.26 16.23
N ILE A 1069 -23.31 3.57 15.31
CA ILE A 1069 -24.47 4.12 14.61
C ILE A 1069 -25.74 3.85 15.42
N THR A 1070 -26.63 4.84 15.53
CA THR A 1070 -27.83 4.77 16.37
C THR A 1070 -29.07 5.34 15.68
N THR A 1071 -30.22 4.73 15.99
CA THR A 1071 -31.55 5.27 15.69
C THR A 1071 -32.52 5.08 16.88
N PRO A 1072 -33.51 5.97 17.08
CA PRO A 1072 -34.45 5.85 18.18
C PRO A 1072 -35.53 4.80 17.90
N GLY A 1073 -36.05 4.20 18.98
CA GLY A 1073 -37.30 3.45 18.93
C GLY A 1073 -38.54 4.31 18.62
N PRO A 1074 -39.72 3.68 18.49
CA PRO A 1074 -40.97 4.37 18.26
C PRO A 1074 -41.21 5.48 19.28
N THR A 1075 -41.89 6.53 18.85
CA THR A 1075 -42.10 7.83 19.51
C THR A 1075 -40.91 8.80 19.54
N GLY A 1076 -39.72 8.41 19.06
CA GLY A 1076 -38.56 9.30 18.98
C GLY A 1076 -38.59 10.21 17.75
N GLY A 1077 -38.46 9.61 16.57
CA GLY A 1077 -38.34 10.28 15.26
C GLY A 1077 -37.66 9.34 14.26
N PRO A 1078 -37.24 9.81 13.07
CA PRO A 1078 -36.27 9.12 12.22
C PRO A 1078 -34.88 9.76 12.39
N HIS A 1079 -34.43 9.97 13.64
CA HIS A 1079 -33.20 10.73 13.92
C HIS A 1079 -31.99 9.78 13.97
N THR A 1080 -31.20 9.72 12.90
CA THR A 1080 -29.97 8.90 12.85
C THR A 1080 -28.78 9.69 13.40
N ARG A 1081 -27.91 9.02 14.17
CA ARG A 1081 -26.64 9.57 14.65
C ARG A 1081 -25.52 8.54 14.62
N ALA A 1082 -24.31 8.94 14.27
CA ALA A 1082 -23.09 8.13 14.40
C ALA A 1082 -22.13 8.80 15.39
N PHE A 1083 -21.47 8.00 16.22
CA PHE A 1083 -20.52 8.44 17.25
C PHE A 1083 -19.19 7.71 17.10
N SER A 1084 -18.07 8.42 17.26
CA SER A 1084 -16.75 7.79 17.18
C SER A 1084 -16.63 6.63 18.18
N GLY A 1085 -16.19 5.46 17.70
CA GLY A 1085 -15.91 4.29 18.55
C GLY A 1085 -14.91 4.61 19.66
N VAL A 1086 -13.91 5.43 19.33
CA VAL A 1086 -12.79 5.82 20.21
C VAL A 1086 -13.21 6.84 21.27
N ASP A 1087 -13.77 7.98 20.89
CA ASP A 1087 -13.94 9.15 21.79
C ASP A 1087 -15.38 9.69 21.91
N LEU A 1088 -16.35 9.07 21.22
CA LEU A 1088 -17.76 9.50 21.13
C LEU A 1088 -17.99 10.88 20.48
N ALA A 1089 -17.07 11.37 19.64
CA ALA A 1089 -17.32 12.52 18.76
C ALA A 1089 -18.60 12.32 17.91
N ASP A 1090 -19.37 13.39 17.69
CA ASP A 1090 -20.60 13.34 16.88
C ASP A 1090 -20.22 13.40 15.39
N LEU A 1091 -20.17 12.25 14.73
CA LEU A 1091 -19.69 12.10 13.34
C LEU A 1091 -20.78 12.44 12.33
N SER A 1092 -22.00 11.93 12.57
CA SER A 1092 -23.16 12.13 11.70
C SER A 1092 -24.42 12.36 12.52
N ASN A 1093 -25.31 13.24 12.08
CA ASN A 1093 -26.46 13.71 12.87
C ASN A 1093 -27.58 14.30 11.99
N PHE A 1094 -28.53 13.46 11.56
CA PHE A 1094 -29.52 13.82 10.53
C PHE A 1094 -30.88 13.15 10.72
N PHE A 1095 -31.89 13.57 9.94
CA PHE A 1095 -33.21 12.92 9.91
C PHE A 1095 -33.34 12.06 8.66
N ALA A 1096 -33.37 10.74 8.83
CA ALA A 1096 -33.59 9.73 7.80
C ALA A 1096 -35.07 9.64 7.37
N GLY A 1097 -35.66 10.79 7.00
CA GLY A 1097 -37.06 10.95 6.64
C GLY A 1097 -37.71 12.19 7.26
N SER A 1098 -39.04 12.27 7.22
CA SER A 1098 -39.76 13.43 7.77
C SER A 1098 -39.53 13.55 9.29
N PRO A 1099 -39.08 14.71 9.82
CA PRO A 1099 -38.96 14.94 11.27
C PRO A 1099 -40.30 14.90 12.05
N THR A 1100 -41.42 14.69 11.35
CA THR A 1100 -42.75 14.48 11.95
C THR A 1100 -43.23 13.02 11.91
N ASN A 1101 -42.43 12.11 11.33
CA ASN A 1101 -42.61 10.67 11.47
C ASN A 1101 -42.06 10.26 12.84
N PHE A 1102 -42.85 9.58 13.67
CA PHE A 1102 -42.45 9.11 14.99
C PHE A 1102 -42.45 7.58 15.10
N ASP A 1103 -42.44 6.88 13.96
CA ASP A 1103 -42.58 5.43 13.91
C ASP A 1103 -41.29 4.68 14.34
N GLY A 1104 -40.14 5.37 14.37
CA GLY A 1104 -38.83 4.81 14.72
C GLY A 1104 -38.17 4.08 13.54
N LEU A 1105 -36.89 3.73 13.70
CA LEU A 1105 -36.09 3.08 12.67
C LEU A 1105 -35.30 1.87 13.20
N PHE A 1106 -34.92 1.00 12.29
CA PHE A 1106 -33.76 0.11 12.38
C PHE A 1106 -32.59 0.73 11.61
N VAL A 1107 -31.36 0.34 11.94
CA VAL A 1107 -30.15 0.84 11.29
C VAL A 1107 -29.11 -0.26 11.15
N ALA A 1108 -28.35 -0.18 10.07
CA ALA A 1108 -27.13 -0.94 9.81
C ALA A 1108 -26.09 0.00 9.17
N GLY A 1109 -24.81 -0.32 9.29
CA GLY A 1109 -23.71 0.35 8.63
C GLY A 1109 -22.90 -0.64 7.81
N GLY A 1110 -22.23 -0.17 6.77
CA GLY A 1110 -21.29 -0.97 6.00
C GLY A 1110 -20.32 -0.07 5.24
N LEU A 1111 -19.23 -0.66 4.77
CA LEU A 1111 -18.21 0.00 3.96
C LEU A 1111 -18.35 -0.46 2.51
N THR A 1112 -18.49 0.47 1.55
CA THR A 1112 -18.63 0.14 0.12
C THR A 1112 -17.73 1.03 -0.75
N PRO A 1113 -17.06 0.52 -1.80
CA PRO A 1113 -16.13 1.33 -2.61
C PRO A 1113 -16.76 2.62 -3.18
N GLU A 1114 -15.98 3.71 -3.30
CA GLU A 1114 -16.47 4.92 -4.01
C GLU A 1114 -16.62 4.64 -5.52
N ALA A 1115 -17.82 4.90 -6.03
CA ALA A 1115 -18.20 4.72 -7.42
C ALA A 1115 -19.35 5.68 -7.78
N ASP A 1116 -19.78 5.68 -9.04
CA ASP A 1116 -20.91 6.48 -9.51
C ASP A 1116 -22.25 5.90 -9.02
N LEU A 1117 -22.58 6.20 -7.76
CA LEU A 1117 -23.86 5.92 -7.12
C LEU A 1117 -25.03 6.20 -8.07
N PRO A 1118 -26.01 5.28 -8.17
CA PRO A 1118 -26.91 5.23 -9.31
C PRO A 1118 -27.80 6.48 -9.36
N PRO A 1119 -28.02 7.07 -10.55
CA PRO A 1119 -29.08 8.06 -10.71
C PRO A 1119 -30.42 7.38 -10.40
N GLY A 1120 -30.98 7.75 -9.23
CA GLY A 1120 -31.94 6.93 -8.49
C GLY A 1120 -33.08 6.30 -9.31
N PRO A 1121 -33.49 5.06 -8.96
CA PRO A 1121 -34.28 4.22 -9.84
C PRO A 1121 -35.62 4.85 -10.25
N ALA A 1122 -35.77 5.05 -11.56
CA ALA A 1122 -37.06 5.39 -12.15
C ALA A 1122 -38.05 4.21 -12.02
N SER A 1123 -38.96 4.33 -11.05
CA SER A 1123 -40.04 3.37 -10.73
C SER A 1123 -40.63 2.62 -11.95
N SER A 1124 -40.76 1.29 -11.87
CA SER A 1124 -41.38 0.43 -12.90
C SER A 1124 -41.63 -1.00 -12.38
N PRO A 1125 -42.34 -1.89 -13.12
CA PRO A 1125 -43.06 -1.70 -14.38
C PRO A 1125 -44.56 -2.09 -14.31
N PHE A 1126 -45.49 -1.17 -14.62
CA PHE A 1126 -46.91 -1.50 -14.71
C PHE A 1126 -47.25 -2.30 -15.98
N SER A 1127 -47.19 -3.62 -15.89
CA SER A 1127 -47.94 -4.47 -16.81
C SER A 1127 -49.44 -4.38 -16.50
N SER A 1128 -50.25 -4.00 -17.47
CA SER A 1128 -51.66 -4.39 -17.48
C SER A 1128 -52.12 -4.66 -18.92
N SER A 1129 -52.68 -5.86 -19.11
CA SER A 1129 -53.10 -6.33 -20.43
C SER A 1129 -54.31 -5.54 -20.95
N VAL A 1130 -54.11 -4.74 -22.00
CA VAL A 1130 -55.21 -4.12 -22.75
C VAL A 1130 -55.21 -4.65 -24.18
N VAL A 1131 -56.36 -5.22 -24.57
CA VAL A 1131 -56.58 -5.79 -25.90
C VAL A 1131 -56.64 -4.69 -26.95
N VAL A 1132 -55.79 -4.77 -27.97
CA VAL A 1132 -55.82 -3.86 -29.12
C VAL A 1132 -56.94 -4.26 -30.09
N THR A 1133 -57.84 -3.33 -30.39
CA THR A 1133 -58.61 -3.31 -31.65
C THR A 1133 -58.18 -2.09 -32.46
N PRO A 1134 -57.85 -2.22 -33.75
CA PRO A 1134 -57.29 -1.13 -34.53
C PRO A 1134 -58.39 -0.27 -35.18
N GLU A 1135 -58.36 1.05 -34.98
CA GLU A 1135 -58.93 2.00 -35.94
C GLU A 1135 -58.37 3.43 -35.75
N ASP A 1136 -58.13 4.10 -36.90
CA ASP A 1136 -57.79 5.51 -37.16
C ASP A 1136 -56.62 6.21 -36.45
N THR A 1137 -55.49 6.20 -37.15
CA THR A 1137 -54.47 7.26 -37.15
C THR A 1137 -54.97 8.58 -37.74
N THR A 1138 -54.73 9.72 -37.08
CA THR A 1138 -54.62 11.03 -37.73
C THR A 1138 -53.39 11.78 -37.23
N LEU A 1139 -52.49 12.14 -38.15
CA LEU A 1139 -51.30 12.94 -37.91
C LEU A 1139 -51.67 14.44 -37.90
N GLU A 1140 -51.28 15.17 -36.86
CA GLU A 1140 -51.18 16.63 -36.89
C GLU A 1140 -49.79 17.11 -36.41
N GLU A 1141 -49.39 18.24 -36.96
CA GLU A 1141 -48.03 18.70 -37.23
C GLU A 1141 -47.15 18.99 -35.99
N LEU A 1142 -45.91 18.48 -36.01
CA LEU A 1142 -44.82 18.95 -35.15
C LEU A 1142 -44.24 20.27 -35.70
N ALA A 1143 -44.23 21.32 -34.89
CA ALA A 1143 -43.49 22.55 -35.20
C ALA A 1143 -41.98 22.33 -35.00
N PRO A 1144 -41.10 22.95 -35.83
CA PRO A 1144 -39.65 22.78 -35.70
C PRO A 1144 -39.10 23.47 -34.44
N LYS A 1145 -38.18 22.80 -33.74
CA LYS A 1145 -37.35 23.44 -32.70
C LYS A 1145 -36.51 24.56 -33.34
N LYS A 1146 -36.26 25.64 -32.58
CA LYS A 1146 -35.38 26.74 -32.97
C LYS A 1146 -33.93 26.28 -33.16
N SER A 1147 -33.15 27.07 -33.89
CA SER A 1147 -31.72 26.87 -34.09
C SER A 1147 -30.93 27.50 -32.94
N TRP A 1148 -29.83 26.87 -32.54
CA TRP A 1148 -28.92 27.33 -31.48
C TRP A 1148 -28.40 28.78 -31.67
N TYR A 1149 -28.35 29.26 -32.91
CA TYR A 1149 -28.01 30.65 -33.23
C TYR A 1149 -28.98 31.69 -32.63
N ASP A 1150 -30.24 31.32 -32.36
CA ASP A 1150 -31.24 32.24 -31.79
C ASP A 1150 -31.10 32.41 -30.26
N GLU A 1151 -30.37 31.53 -29.57
CA GLU A 1151 -30.22 31.53 -28.10
C GLU A 1151 -29.00 32.35 -27.62
N VAL A 1152 -27.99 32.51 -28.49
CA VAL A 1152 -26.77 33.28 -28.18
C VAL A 1152 -27.05 34.79 -28.04
N ASP A 1153 -27.98 35.34 -28.82
CA ASP A 1153 -28.35 36.77 -28.78
C ASP A 1153 -29.17 37.15 -27.51
N GLU A 1154 -29.84 36.20 -26.85
CA GLU A 1154 -30.52 36.44 -25.56
C GLU A 1154 -29.51 36.44 -24.39
N PHE A 1155 -28.43 35.64 -24.47
CA PHE A 1155 -27.37 35.63 -23.46
C PHE A 1155 -26.66 37.00 -23.37
N TYR A 1156 -26.22 37.57 -24.49
CA TYR A 1156 -25.51 38.87 -24.51
C TYR A 1156 -26.39 40.07 -24.11
N GLN A 1157 -27.72 40.01 -24.26
CA GLN A 1157 -28.61 41.08 -23.80
C GLN A 1157 -28.79 41.10 -22.27
N SER A 1158 -28.52 40.00 -21.58
CA SER A 1158 -28.60 39.95 -20.11
C SER A 1158 -27.47 40.70 -19.40
N ALA A 1159 -26.29 40.81 -20.03
CA ALA A 1159 -25.11 41.44 -19.45
C ALA A 1159 -25.18 42.98 -19.39
N GLU A 1160 -25.84 43.64 -20.35
CA GLU A 1160 -26.00 45.11 -20.37
C GLU A 1160 -27.01 45.65 -19.33
N GLU A 1161 -27.81 44.80 -18.68
CA GLU A 1161 -28.72 45.20 -17.60
C GLU A 1161 -28.04 45.17 -16.23
N ILE A 1162 -26.96 44.40 -16.06
CA ILE A 1162 -26.22 44.30 -14.78
C ILE A 1162 -25.31 45.52 -14.55
N ASP A 1163 -24.67 46.05 -15.59
CA ASP A 1163 -23.80 47.24 -15.48
C ASP A 1163 -24.57 48.55 -15.20
N LYS A 1164 -25.89 48.56 -15.49
CA LYS A 1164 -26.81 49.64 -15.11
C LYS A 1164 -27.19 49.64 -13.62
N LEU A 1165 -26.86 48.60 -12.85
CA LEU A 1165 -27.18 48.53 -11.42
C LEU A 1165 -26.21 49.37 -10.57
N PHE A 1166 -24.90 49.14 -10.74
CA PHE A 1166 -23.87 49.70 -9.85
C PHE A 1166 -23.58 51.19 -10.12
N SER A 1167 -23.73 51.62 -11.38
CA SER A 1167 -23.43 52.99 -11.84
C SER A 1167 -24.31 54.09 -11.23
N GLY A 1168 -25.32 53.74 -10.43
CA GLY A 1168 -26.17 54.67 -9.68
C GLY A 1168 -25.75 55.01 -8.24
N LEU A 1169 -24.76 54.31 -7.65
CA LEU A 1169 -24.52 54.38 -6.19
C LEU A 1169 -23.38 55.31 -5.69
N GLY A 1170 -22.58 55.89 -6.59
CA GLY A 1170 -21.81 57.12 -6.30
C GLY A 1170 -20.95 57.12 -5.03
N ILE A 1171 -20.14 56.08 -4.82
CA ILE A 1171 -19.06 56.04 -3.83
C ILE A 1171 -17.74 56.17 -4.60
N GLU A 1172 -16.89 57.12 -4.20
CA GLU A 1172 -15.49 57.26 -4.67
C GLU A 1172 -14.57 56.21 -4.02
#